data_AF-A0A1E7FKR5-F1
#
_entry.id   AF-A0A1E7FKR5-F1
#
_cell.length_a   1.000
_cell.length_b   1.000
_cell.length_c   1.000
_cell.angle_alpha   90.00
_cell.angle_beta   90.00
_cell.angle_gamma   90.00
#
_symmetry.space_group_name_H-M   'P 1'
#
loop_
_entity.id
_entity.type
_entity.pdbx_description
1 polymer ?
#
loop_
_entity_poly.entity_id
_entity_poly.type
_entity_poly.pdbx_seq_one_letter_code
_entity_poly.pdbx_strand_id
1 'polypeptide(L)'
;MHTHRVSTKTIAIIILVIGIIISSLLLISFHSSFLQHRYQPQKDDTGQPYYDHGPPAILPNITFHNNNNNNSSRSPSSTSTSPPPSRIIEIPTNNSRIIIYPDVAKNTTTTKKTMTTNVRWNHHDSNGSPCFSPQLNSKSWLESKRLGNNDNDDNNSSRFIIDNEYVKFSILNIESLFSSSVSSSLKNNDDDDETKSQEILRHTICAKTSRFLNLKFSSSSTDKDDDNNNKTSADATANNQATIRYLSLRLLYLSIHVHQHRHAMKEAEYRLNNNNNNNNKCENEMKKRNIGRFDFECQDAKFLIVPLKPSGLGAQVRLVMAPALMAGIASDRIVLFINGSPVGPKFIREPWILSSCTRRDKQCFFLPDSPCVVTNDEISNATILENSERRLLFRTGQLPNHIQKNDRVVVMDMTGRPQRTPTNFRNRITLIAKECIINPLRKANPKDPRLPLLLAAVDYILQEDNDNNDDSLFYYYGRNFQAHHAMVFFAMRPNFHFAQRIDNIIDHVIFEGNNSQNNHRIDLALGLPIRASDKCIDESECPSFETYIQLMQSIWDKNENNLLNVRRDIATSSNIEEHLLNTSIILTSESSEIFQAQQNMIIQEQQQQQQSNNRSSDNLLSFPYKFVTNKYDVLQNTGDPARLNLTDASGITSSKEDILLSALTSLKMQFYAKYTIGNCCSNYHLLLFDFLKDGCGAASTSTTTTGDGRHGGDDQHVATCMQDHDDERFRICCGWTKTEKCLAKRSEREALQTKEKQLKSIVK
;
A
#
# COMPACT_ATOMS: atom_id res chain seq x y z
N MET A 1 -29.77 78.93 32.98
CA MET A 1 -28.63 78.05 33.29
C MET A 1 -29.16 76.80 34.01
N HIS A 2 -29.39 75.71 33.27
CA HIS A 2 -29.67 74.40 33.87
C HIS A 2 -28.62 73.42 33.40
N THR A 3 -27.64 73.19 34.26
CA THR A 3 -26.60 72.19 34.09
C THR A 3 -27.15 70.83 34.54
N HIS A 4 -27.46 69.96 33.58
CA HIS A 4 -27.78 68.57 33.87
C HIS A 4 -26.54 67.86 34.41
N ARG A 5 -26.52 67.58 35.71
CA ARG A 5 -25.57 66.66 36.33
C ARG A 5 -25.92 65.24 35.88
N VAL A 6 -25.16 64.71 34.93
CA VAL A 6 -25.18 63.28 34.60
C VAL A 6 -24.68 62.51 35.83
N SER A 7 -25.49 61.55 36.30
CA SER A 7 -25.16 60.72 37.45
C SER A 7 -23.90 59.90 37.16
N THR A 8 -22.96 59.90 38.11
CA THR A 8 -21.73 59.10 38.06
C THR A 8 -22.00 57.61 37.84
N LYS A 9 -23.18 57.11 38.24
CA LYS A 9 -23.62 55.73 37.97
C LYS A 9 -23.85 55.47 36.48
N THR A 10 -24.38 56.44 35.73
CA THR A 10 -24.60 56.32 34.29
C THR A 10 -23.27 56.26 33.53
N ILE A 11 -22.28 57.04 33.96
CA ILE A 11 -20.93 57.02 33.39
C ILE A 11 -20.26 55.67 33.67
N ALA A 12 -20.39 55.12 34.87
CA ALA A 12 -19.83 53.81 35.21
C ALA A 12 -20.44 52.66 34.38
N ILE A 13 -21.75 52.69 34.12
CA ILE A 13 -22.42 51.70 33.26
C ILE A 13 -21.94 51.81 31.81
N ILE A 14 -21.80 53.04 31.30
CA ILE A 14 -21.29 53.27 29.94
C ILE A 14 -19.86 52.73 29.79
N ILE A 15 -18.98 52.96 30.78
CA ILE A 15 -17.61 52.44 30.77
C ILE A 15 -17.59 50.90 30.82
N LEU A 16 -18.45 50.27 31.63
CA LEU A 16 -18.54 48.81 31.71
C LEU A 16 -18.97 48.20 30.37
N VAL A 17 -19.99 48.79 29.73
CA VAL A 17 -20.50 48.33 28.43
C VAL A 17 -19.43 48.48 27.34
N ILE A 18 -18.73 49.62 27.31
CA ILE A 18 -17.61 49.84 26.38
C ILE A 18 -16.49 48.80 26.62
N GLY A 19 -16.17 48.48 27.87
CA GLY A 19 -15.17 47.47 28.23
C GLY A 19 -15.51 46.07 27.71
N ILE A 20 -16.78 45.65 27.84
CA ILE A 20 -17.26 44.36 27.33
C ILE A 20 -17.20 44.31 25.79
N ILE A 21 -17.58 45.40 25.12
CA ILE A 21 -17.52 45.50 23.65
C ILE A 21 -16.05 45.43 23.17
N ILE A 22 -15.14 46.16 23.80
CA ILE A 22 -13.71 46.14 23.44
C ILE A 22 -13.11 44.75 23.68
N SER A 23 -13.43 44.10 24.81
CA SER A 23 -12.95 42.74 25.10
C SER A 23 -13.44 41.72 24.06
N SER A 24 -14.71 41.83 23.65
CA SER A 24 -15.30 40.97 22.61
C SER A 24 -14.66 41.21 21.24
N LEU A 25 -14.40 42.46 20.87
CA LEU A 25 -13.72 42.81 19.61
C LEU A 25 -12.25 42.36 19.59
N LEU A 26 -11.56 42.39 20.73
CA LEU A 26 -10.20 41.86 20.86
C LEU A 26 -10.17 40.34 20.75
N LEU A 27 -11.12 39.63 21.36
CA LEU A 27 -11.28 38.18 21.21
C LEU A 27 -11.56 37.77 19.77
N ILE A 28 -12.43 38.50 19.06
CA ILE A 28 -12.72 38.29 17.63
C ILE A 28 -11.46 38.54 16.78
N SER A 29 -10.70 39.60 17.07
CA SER A 29 -9.47 39.92 16.33
C SER A 29 -8.35 38.91 16.58
N PHE A 30 -8.27 38.36 17.81
CA PHE A 30 -7.31 37.31 18.15
C PHE A 30 -7.67 35.98 17.48
N HIS A 31 -8.97 35.63 17.43
CA HIS A 31 -9.43 34.44 16.70
C HIS A 31 -9.29 34.59 15.18
N SER A 32 -9.56 35.78 14.63
CA SER A 32 -9.38 36.07 13.21
C SER A 32 -7.91 35.94 12.79
N SER A 33 -6.99 36.55 13.55
CA SER A 33 -5.54 36.45 13.31
C SER A 33 -5.02 35.01 13.45
N PHE A 34 -5.57 34.22 14.38
CA PHE A 34 -5.19 32.82 14.58
C PHE A 34 -5.71 31.91 13.44
N LEU A 35 -6.89 32.19 12.89
CA LEU A 35 -7.43 31.46 11.74
C LEU A 35 -6.74 31.85 10.43
N GLN A 36 -6.33 33.11 10.27
CA GLN A 36 -5.69 33.62 9.07
C GLN A 36 -4.25 33.10 8.87
N HIS A 37 -3.59 32.62 9.94
CA HIS A 37 -2.28 31.96 9.84
C HIS A 37 -2.34 30.47 9.46
N ARG A 38 -3.51 29.81 9.49
CA ARG A 38 -3.63 28.37 9.20
C ARG A 38 -4.03 28.01 7.78
N TYR A 39 -4.42 28.98 6.96
CA TYR A 39 -4.75 28.77 5.55
C TYR A 39 -4.32 29.98 4.72
N GLN A 40 -3.01 30.08 4.44
CA GLN A 40 -2.57 30.78 3.23
C GLN A 40 -2.23 29.72 2.18
N PRO A 41 -2.99 29.63 1.06
CA PRO A 41 -2.50 28.87 -0.08
C PRO A 41 -1.14 29.47 -0.49
N GLN A 42 -0.16 28.60 -0.77
CA GLN A 42 1.12 29.04 -1.33
C GLN A 42 0.85 29.90 -2.56
N LYS A 43 1.14 31.19 -2.45
CA LYS A 43 1.24 32.09 -3.58
C LYS A 43 2.58 31.83 -4.23
N ASP A 44 2.61 31.75 -5.55
CA ASP A 44 3.88 31.75 -6.28
C ASP A 44 4.54 33.14 -6.22
N ASP A 45 5.70 33.27 -6.83
CA ASP A 45 6.45 34.54 -6.92
C ASP A 45 5.66 35.68 -7.61
N THR A 46 4.45 35.41 -8.13
CA THR A 46 3.55 36.39 -8.74
C THR A 46 2.39 36.84 -7.83
N GLY A 47 2.26 36.28 -6.62
CA GLY A 47 1.26 36.71 -5.64
C GLY A 47 -0.18 36.24 -5.90
N GLN A 48 -0.38 35.36 -6.89
CA GLN A 48 -1.70 34.80 -7.23
C GLN A 48 -2.02 33.53 -6.42
N PRO A 49 -3.29 33.31 -6.00
CA PRO A 49 -3.70 32.06 -5.36
C PRO A 49 -3.65 30.91 -6.38
N TYR A 50 -2.87 29.88 -6.08
CA TYR A 50 -2.69 28.70 -6.92
C TYR A 50 -3.92 27.78 -6.85
N TYR A 51 -4.79 27.83 -7.87
CA TYR A 51 -5.82 26.80 -8.09
C TYR A 51 -5.22 25.69 -8.96
N ASP A 52 -4.90 24.58 -8.30
CA ASP A 52 -4.21 23.45 -8.91
C ASP A 52 -5.17 22.61 -9.77
N HIS A 53 -5.23 22.93 -11.06
CA HIS A 53 -5.79 22.01 -12.04
C HIS A 53 -4.74 20.93 -12.35
N GLY A 54 -4.97 19.72 -11.84
CA GLY A 54 -4.28 18.53 -12.38
C GLY A 54 -4.45 18.47 -13.91
N PRO A 55 -3.50 17.83 -14.64
CA PRO A 55 -3.58 17.78 -16.10
C PRO A 55 -4.92 17.17 -16.52
N PRO A 56 -5.62 17.72 -17.52
CA PRO A 56 -6.83 17.12 -18.03
C PRO A 56 -6.50 15.70 -18.52
N ALA A 57 -7.30 14.73 -18.09
CA ALA A 57 -7.36 13.44 -18.76
C ALA A 57 -7.79 13.74 -20.21
N ILE A 58 -6.88 13.52 -21.15
CA ILE A 58 -7.20 13.56 -22.58
C ILE A 58 -8.02 12.29 -22.84
N LEU A 59 -9.34 12.42 -22.80
CA LEU A 59 -10.26 11.41 -23.33
C LEU A 59 -10.12 11.42 -24.86
N PRO A 60 -9.84 10.29 -25.53
CA PRO A 60 -10.02 10.22 -26.97
C PRO A 60 -11.52 10.29 -27.29
N ASN A 61 -11.90 11.27 -28.11
CA ASN A 61 -13.22 11.32 -28.75
C ASN A 61 -13.36 10.11 -29.68
N ILE A 62 -13.90 9.01 -29.18
CA ILE A 62 -14.39 7.90 -30.02
C ILE A 62 -15.89 8.09 -30.20
N THR A 63 -16.26 8.64 -31.36
CA THR A 63 -17.64 8.71 -31.80
C THR A 63 -18.05 7.33 -32.29
N PHE A 64 -18.78 6.56 -31.47
CA PHE A 64 -19.42 5.33 -31.90
C PHE A 64 -20.68 5.67 -32.71
N HIS A 65 -20.63 5.47 -34.03
CA HIS A 65 -21.83 5.38 -34.85
C HIS A 65 -22.49 4.02 -34.59
N ASN A 66 -23.60 4.06 -33.85
CA ASN A 66 -24.42 2.91 -33.52
C ASN A 66 -25.34 2.57 -34.72
N ASN A 67 -24.99 1.55 -35.51
CA ASN A 67 -25.86 0.99 -36.54
C ASN A 67 -26.55 -0.27 -35.98
N ASN A 68 -27.73 -0.08 -35.41
CA ASN A 68 -28.68 -1.17 -35.13
C ASN A 68 -29.46 -1.48 -36.41
N ASN A 69 -29.26 -2.67 -36.98
CA ASN A 69 -30.17 -3.28 -37.94
C ASN A 69 -30.84 -4.51 -37.33
N ASN A 70 -32.10 -4.35 -36.95
CA ASN A 70 -33.05 -5.42 -36.74
C ASN A 70 -33.56 -5.91 -38.10
N ASN A 71 -33.59 -7.23 -38.30
CA ASN A 71 -34.30 -7.88 -39.41
C ASN A 71 -35.47 -8.69 -38.86
N SER A 72 -36.67 -8.44 -39.41
CA SER A 72 -37.67 -9.46 -39.81
C SER A 72 -39.11 -8.91 -39.75
N SER A 73 -39.68 -8.51 -40.91
CA SER A 73 -40.83 -9.21 -41.53
C SER A 73 -41.52 -8.41 -42.66
N ARG A 74 -41.59 -9.05 -43.84
CA ARG A 74 -42.60 -9.03 -44.94
C ARG A 74 -43.16 -7.70 -45.53
N SER A 75 -42.70 -7.41 -46.76
CA SER A 75 -43.41 -7.17 -48.07
C SER A 75 -44.68 -6.29 -48.18
N PRO A 76 -45.07 -5.81 -49.39
CA PRO A 76 -44.29 -5.27 -50.52
C PRO A 76 -44.91 -3.96 -51.12
N SER A 77 -44.10 -3.11 -51.77
CA SER A 77 -44.56 -2.33 -52.94
C SER A 77 -43.41 -1.68 -53.71
N SER A 78 -43.48 -1.86 -55.02
CA SER A 78 -42.66 -1.33 -56.10
C SER A 78 -42.48 0.18 -56.12
N THR A 79 -41.26 0.67 -56.43
CA THR A 79 -41.04 1.52 -57.62
C THR A 79 -39.55 1.60 -57.96
N SER A 80 -39.30 1.59 -59.26
CA SER A 80 -38.02 1.60 -59.94
C SER A 80 -37.35 2.98 -59.93
N THR A 81 -36.05 3.02 -59.65
CA THR A 81 -35.11 3.98 -60.27
C THR A 81 -33.72 3.35 -60.36
N SER A 82 -33.11 3.54 -61.53
CA SER A 82 -31.81 3.07 -62.00
C SER A 82 -30.61 3.67 -61.24
N PRO A 83 -29.43 3.00 -61.23
CA PRO A 83 -28.28 3.39 -60.42
C PRO A 83 -27.32 4.34 -61.16
N PRO A 84 -26.56 5.21 -60.46
CA PRO A 84 -25.34 5.81 -60.98
C PRO A 84 -24.12 4.91 -60.69
N PRO A 85 -22.97 5.11 -61.37
CA PRO A 85 -22.00 4.06 -61.60
C PRO A 85 -21.12 3.76 -60.39
N SER A 86 -20.86 2.47 -60.20
CA SER A 86 -19.85 1.90 -59.32
C SER A 86 -18.45 2.39 -59.69
N ARG A 87 -17.79 3.13 -58.79
CA ARG A 87 -16.34 3.23 -58.76
C ARG A 87 -15.78 1.90 -58.25
N ILE A 88 -15.10 1.21 -59.16
CA ILE A 88 -14.16 0.15 -58.84
C ILE A 88 -13.01 0.78 -58.05
N ILE A 89 -12.90 0.45 -56.76
CA ILE A 89 -11.64 0.56 -56.03
C ILE A 89 -11.11 -0.86 -55.95
N GLU A 90 -10.12 -1.14 -56.79
CA GLU A 90 -9.28 -2.33 -56.67
C GLU A 90 -8.65 -2.34 -55.27
N ILE A 91 -8.87 -3.40 -54.52
CA ILE A 91 -8.12 -3.72 -53.30
C ILE A 91 -6.89 -4.50 -53.78
N PRO A 92 -5.66 -3.99 -53.61
CA PRO A 92 -4.47 -4.83 -53.74
C PRO A 92 -4.35 -5.64 -52.45
N THR A 93 -4.74 -6.91 -52.52
CA THR A 93 -4.34 -7.94 -51.56
C THR A 93 -2.88 -8.30 -51.83
N ASN A 94 -1.97 -7.83 -50.97
CA ASN A 94 -0.72 -8.49 -50.54
C ASN A 94 0.29 -7.42 -50.12
N ASN A 95 0.62 -7.40 -48.82
CA ASN A 95 2.01 -7.37 -48.35
C ASN A 95 2.02 -7.49 -46.82
N SER A 96 2.26 -8.71 -46.37
CA SER A 96 2.86 -9.03 -45.08
C SER A 96 4.14 -8.21 -44.94
N ARG A 97 4.11 -7.16 -44.11
CA ARG A 97 5.33 -6.52 -43.61
C ARG A 97 6.02 -7.51 -42.67
N ILE A 98 6.90 -8.31 -43.24
CA ILE A 98 8.02 -8.90 -42.51
C ILE A 98 8.88 -7.73 -42.06
N ILE A 99 8.87 -7.45 -40.76
CA ILE A 99 9.87 -6.57 -40.14
C ILE A 99 11.16 -7.39 -40.09
N ILE A 100 11.99 -7.23 -41.12
CA ILE A 100 13.37 -7.71 -41.12
C ILE A 100 14.16 -6.71 -40.28
N TYR A 101 14.62 -7.15 -39.12
CA TYR A 101 15.66 -6.43 -38.38
C TYR A 101 16.95 -6.46 -39.20
N PRO A 102 17.62 -5.32 -39.44
CA PRO A 102 18.92 -5.34 -40.08
C PRO A 102 19.92 -5.97 -39.11
N ASP A 103 20.64 -6.98 -39.60
CA ASP A 103 21.84 -7.53 -38.98
C ASP A 103 22.86 -6.39 -38.77
N VAL A 104 22.95 -5.91 -37.54
CA VAL A 104 24.08 -5.09 -37.08
C VAL A 104 25.20 -6.04 -36.68
N ALA A 105 25.96 -6.48 -37.67
CA ALA A 105 27.23 -7.15 -37.45
C ALA A 105 28.37 -6.13 -37.36
N LYS A 106 29.16 -6.26 -36.28
CA LYS A 106 30.56 -5.86 -36.09
C LYS A 106 30.88 -4.39 -35.80
N ASN A 107 30.89 -4.07 -34.50
CA ASN A 107 32.06 -3.61 -33.73
C ASN A 107 31.61 -2.71 -32.57
N THR A 108 30.99 -3.31 -31.57
CA THR A 108 30.94 -2.74 -30.23
C THR A 108 31.56 -3.76 -29.29
N THR A 109 32.82 -3.49 -28.92
CA THR A 109 33.50 -4.07 -27.77
C THR A 109 32.66 -3.76 -26.53
N THR A 110 31.67 -4.61 -26.27
CA THR A 110 30.96 -4.65 -25.00
C THR A 110 31.95 -5.21 -24.00
N THR A 111 32.65 -4.33 -23.30
CA THR A 111 33.33 -4.69 -22.06
C THR A 111 32.27 -5.27 -21.13
N LYS A 112 32.22 -6.60 -21.05
CA LYS A 112 31.62 -7.34 -19.94
C LYS A 112 32.36 -6.88 -18.68
N LYS A 113 31.89 -5.78 -18.10
CA LYS A 113 32.23 -5.39 -16.74
C LYS A 113 31.40 -6.31 -15.85
N THR A 114 31.86 -7.55 -15.70
CA THR A 114 31.43 -8.39 -14.59
C THR A 114 31.60 -7.53 -13.35
N MET A 115 30.51 -7.25 -12.61
CA MET A 115 30.56 -6.57 -11.31
C MET A 115 31.21 -7.48 -10.26
N THR A 116 32.41 -7.97 -10.54
CA THR A 116 33.35 -8.46 -9.55
C THR A 116 34.37 -7.35 -9.36
N THR A 117 34.00 -6.32 -8.61
CA THR A 117 34.99 -5.38 -8.09
C THR A 117 35.82 -6.14 -7.07
N ASN A 118 36.90 -6.78 -7.53
CA ASN A 118 38.02 -7.18 -6.70
C ASN A 118 38.71 -5.91 -6.19
N VAL A 119 38.03 -5.18 -5.30
CA VAL A 119 38.67 -4.19 -4.45
C VAL A 119 39.56 -5.01 -3.52
N ARG A 120 40.86 -5.00 -3.81
CA ARG A 120 41.86 -5.64 -2.96
C ARG A 120 41.92 -4.81 -1.68
N TRP A 121 41.33 -5.33 -0.61
CA TRP A 121 41.39 -4.76 0.72
C TRP A 121 42.84 -4.80 1.19
N ASN A 122 43.54 -3.67 1.09
CA ASN A 122 44.91 -3.56 1.59
C ASN A 122 44.87 -3.54 3.12
N HIS A 123 45.08 -4.70 3.73
CA HIS A 123 45.32 -4.88 5.16
C HIS A 123 46.68 -4.29 5.55
N HIS A 124 46.79 -2.98 5.69
CA HIS A 124 47.96 -2.37 6.32
C HIS A 124 47.58 -1.16 7.16
N ASP A 125 46.96 -1.45 8.31
CA ASP A 125 47.16 -0.68 9.53
C ASP A 125 46.98 -1.63 10.72
N SER A 126 48.09 -2.04 11.32
CA SER A 126 48.14 -3.00 12.43
C SER A 126 47.51 -2.51 13.74
N ASN A 127 47.03 -1.26 13.77
CA ASN A 127 46.35 -0.62 14.90
C ASN A 127 44.87 -0.30 14.63
N GLY A 128 44.31 -0.74 13.51
CA GLY A 128 42.88 -0.56 13.19
C GLY A 128 41.97 -1.35 14.13
N SER A 129 40.79 -0.80 14.44
CA SER A 129 39.75 -1.55 15.16
C SER A 129 39.40 -2.81 14.35
N PRO A 130 39.34 -4.00 14.97
CA PRO A 130 39.03 -5.24 14.26
C PRO A 130 37.62 -5.26 13.67
N CYS A 131 36.71 -4.42 14.16
CA CYS A 131 35.31 -4.42 13.75
C CYS A 131 35.03 -3.59 12.49
N PHE A 132 35.84 -2.56 12.24
CA PHE A 132 35.58 -1.62 11.17
C PHE A 132 36.82 -1.47 10.31
N SER A 133 36.68 -1.54 8.98
CA SER A 133 37.83 -1.31 8.10
C SER A 133 38.46 0.06 8.40
N PRO A 134 39.79 0.19 8.41
CA PRO A 134 40.47 1.48 8.54
C PRO A 134 39.99 2.51 7.50
N GLN A 135 39.55 2.04 6.34
CA GLN A 135 39.02 2.87 5.25
C GLN A 135 37.57 3.33 5.49
N LEU A 136 36.83 2.69 6.40
CA LEU A 136 35.38 2.83 6.56
C LEU A 136 34.95 3.99 7.49
N ASN A 137 35.65 4.22 8.61
CA ASN A 137 35.05 5.01 9.69
C ASN A 137 35.15 6.55 9.59
N SER A 138 33.99 7.19 9.47
CA SER A 138 33.72 8.50 10.10
C SER A 138 32.92 8.29 11.39
N LYS A 139 33.52 8.62 12.52
CA LYS A 139 33.11 8.21 13.88
C LYS A 139 31.90 8.96 14.46
N SER A 140 31.32 9.95 13.78
CA SER A 140 30.46 10.95 14.42
C SER A 140 28.95 10.74 14.31
N TRP A 141 28.44 9.78 13.51
CA TRP A 141 27.00 9.77 13.16
C TRP A 141 26.15 8.60 13.67
N LEU A 142 26.75 7.56 14.24
CA LEU A 142 25.97 6.44 14.81
C LEU A 142 25.33 6.79 16.18
N GLU A 143 25.34 8.08 16.55
CA GLU A 143 24.85 8.59 17.83
C GLU A 143 23.31 8.66 17.92
N SER A 144 22.58 8.66 16.79
CA SER A 144 21.10 8.61 16.84
C SER A 144 20.61 7.16 17.00
N LYS A 145 19.85 6.87 18.07
CA LYS A 145 19.23 5.55 18.27
C LYS A 145 18.43 5.13 17.02
N ARG A 146 18.71 3.94 16.47
CA ARG A 146 17.88 3.24 15.46
C ARG A 146 17.22 2.02 16.08
N LEU A 147 16.17 1.50 15.45
CA LEU A 147 15.56 0.23 15.88
C LEU A 147 16.58 -0.92 16.00
N GLY A 148 17.68 -0.86 15.24
CA GLY A 148 18.78 -1.83 15.33
C GLY A 148 19.74 -1.64 16.51
N ASN A 149 19.56 -0.61 17.37
CA ASN A 149 20.54 -0.19 18.39
C ASN A 149 19.92 -0.25 19.81
N ASN A 150 18.67 -0.68 19.94
CA ASN A 150 17.95 -0.79 21.21
C ASN A 150 18.24 -2.14 21.89
N ASP A 151 19.51 -2.48 22.06
CA ASP A 151 19.93 -3.73 22.73
C ASP A 151 19.83 -3.68 24.26
N ASN A 152 19.49 -2.53 24.85
CA ASN A 152 19.89 -2.27 26.24
C ASN A 152 18.83 -2.29 27.35
N ASP A 153 17.51 -2.27 27.13
CA ASP A 153 16.62 -1.94 28.25
C ASP A 153 15.56 -2.97 28.69
N ASP A 154 15.22 -4.02 27.93
CA ASP A 154 14.19 -4.98 28.39
C ASP A 154 14.60 -6.45 28.20
N ASN A 155 15.04 -7.08 29.28
CA ASN A 155 15.39 -8.51 29.38
C ASN A 155 14.27 -9.49 28.94
N ASN A 156 13.05 -9.00 28.66
CA ASN A 156 11.91 -9.81 28.24
C ASN A 156 11.53 -9.68 26.75
N SER A 157 12.21 -8.86 25.94
CA SER A 157 11.88 -8.66 24.51
C SER A 157 12.86 -9.32 23.53
N SER A 158 13.63 -10.32 23.95
CA SER A 158 14.71 -10.94 23.17
C SER A 158 14.31 -11.61 21.85
N ARG A 159 13.01 -11.78 21.57
CA ARG A 159 12.50 -12.36 20.31
C ARG A 159 12.31 -11.38 19.15
N PHE A 160 12.45 -10.07 19.36
CA PHE A 160 12.08 -9.05 18.35
C PHE A 160 13.24 -8.15 17.91
N ILE A 161 14.47 -8.56 18.21
CA ILE A 161 15.68 -7.79 17.96
C ILE A 161 16.23 -8.17 16.58
N ILE A 162 16.71 -7.17 15.82
CA ILE A 162 17.51 -7.42 14.63
C ILE A 162 18.83 -8.07 15.08
N ASP A 163 18.90 -9.39 14.97
CA ASP A 163 20.07 -10.18 15.37
C ASP A 163 20.97 -10.55 14.17
N ASN A 164 22.03 -11.31 14.46
CA ASN A 164 22.97 -11.76 13.43
C ASN A 164 22.33 -12.73 12.43
N GLU A 165 21.32 -13.50 12.84
CA GLU A 165 20.58 -14.39 11.93
C GLU A 165 19.72 -13.56 10.97
N TYR A 166 19.04 -12.51 11.45
CA TYR A 166 18.35 -11.56 10.60
C TYR A 166 19.30 -10.88 9.62
N VAL A 167 20.49 -10.44 10.05
CA VAL A 167 21.50 -9.83 9.17
C VAL A 167 21.93 -10.83 8.09
N LYS A 168 22.25 -12.06 8.48
CA LYS A 168 22.66 -13.13 7.56
C LYS A 168 21.57 -13.42 6.54
N PHE A 169 20.33 -13.53 7.01
CA PHE A 169 19.19 -13.84 6.19
C PHE A 169 18.81 -12.69 5.23
N SER A 170 18.74 -11.45 5.75
CA SER A 170 18.31 -10.27 4.99
C SER A 170 19.38 -9.64 4.11
N ILE A 171 20.67 -9.87 4.39
CA ILE A 171 21.77 -9.28 3.63
C ILE A 171 22.61 -10.35 2.93
N LEU A 172 23.13 -11.34 3.66
CA LEU A 172 24.11 -12.27 3.09
C LEU A 172 23.48 -13.36 2.23
N ASN A 173 22.28 -13.80 2.57
CA ASN A 173 21.59 -14.88 1.88
C ASN A 173 20.79 -14.43 0.64
N ILE A 174 20.98 -13.18 0.18
CA ILE A 174 20.29 -12.62 -0.99
C ILE A 174 20.46 -13.51 -2.23
N GLU A 175 21.66 -14.01 -2.50
CA GLU A 175 21.92 -14.88 -3.66
C GLU A 175 21.24 -16.26 -3.54
N SER A 176 20.85 -16.62 -2.32
CA SER A 176 20.27 -17.92 -1.95
C SER A 176 18.75 -17.84 -1.71
N LEU A 177 18.10 -16.70 -2.00
CA LEU A 177 16.68 -16.49 -1.70
C LEU A 177 15.77 -17.60 -2.24
N PHE A 178 16.12 -18.17 -3.40
CA PHE A 178 15.41 -19.31 -3.98
C PHE A 178 16.17 -20.64 -3.89
N SER A 179 17.39 -20.72 -3.36
CA SER A 179 18.10 -22.02 -3.33
C SER A 179 17.49 -22.96 -2.28
N SER A 180 17.01 -24.13 -2.68
CA SER A 180 16.46 -25.17 -1.79
C SER A 180 17.53 -25.96 -1.02
N SER A 181 18.79 -25.50 -1.00
CA SER A 181 19.92 -26.29 -0.49
C SER A 181 20.00 -26.38 1.04
N VAL A 182 18.89 -26.23 1.77
CA VAL A 182 18.88 -26.43 3.22
C VAL A 182 18.80 -27.92 3.49
N SER A 183 19.95 -28.45 3.92
CA SER A 183 20.23 -29.80 4.41
C SER A 183 19.01 -30.60 4.85
N SER A 184 18.76 -31.71 4.15
CA SER A 184 17.74 -32.73 4.37
C SER A 184 17.85 -33.48 5.71
N SER A 185 18.62 -32.99 6.68
CA SER A 185 18.96 -33.71 7.90
C SER A 185 17.99 -33.47 9.08
N LEU A 186 16.95 -32.63 8.92
CA LEU A 186 16.04 -32.26 10.02
C LEU A 186 14.54 -32.20 9.68
N LYS A 187 14.09 -32.70 8.52
CA LYS A 187 12.66 -32.58 8.12
C LYS A 187 12.04 -33.93 7.74
N ASN A 188 11.13 -34.40 8.60
CA ASN A 188 10.17 -35.47 8.30
C ASN A 188 8.81 -34.93 7.83
N ASN A 189 8.71 -33.63 7.47
CA ASN A 189 7.48 -33.02 6.97
C ASN A 189 7.76 -32.38 5.60
N ASP A 190 7.09 -32.86 4.56
CA ASP A 190 7.28 -32.53 3.14
C ASP A 190 6.88 -31.09 2.73
N ASP A 191 6.62 -30.18 3.68
CA ASP A 191 6.00 -28.86 3.39
C ASP A 191 6.97 -27.64 3.42
N ASP A 192 8.26 -27.79 3.72
CA ASP A 192 9.12 -26.64 4.09
C ASP A 192 10.26 -26.28 3.10
N ASP A 193 10.13 -26.45 1.78
CA ASP A 193 11.25 -26.21 0.85
C ASP A 193 11.38 -24.75 0.33
N GLU A 194 10.50 -23.82 0.74
CA GLU A 194 10.52 -22.39 0.34
C GLU A 194 10.97 -21.43 1.46
N THR A 195 11.69 -21.90 2.49
CA THR A 195 11.86 -21.16 3.75
C THR A 195 12.54 -19.80 3.64
N LYS A 196 13.57 -19.67 2.78
CA LYS A 196 14.38 -18.44 2.73
C LYS A 196 13.62 -17.27 2.12
N SER A 197 13.22 -17.26 0.85
CA SER A 197 12.47 -16.12 0.30
C SER A 197 11.22 -15.79 1.14
N GLN A 198 10.57 -16.82 1.70
CA GLN A 198 9.37 -16.66 2.51
C GLN A 198 9.62 -15.84 3.78
N GLU A 199 10.78 -15.98 4.44
CA GLU A 199 11.14 -15.14 5.60
C GLU A 199 11.22 -13.64 5.22
N ILE A 200 11.74 -13.26 4.03
CA ILE A 200 11.79 -11.84 3.59
C ILE A 200 10.38 -11.35 3.21
N LEU A 201 9.58 -12.22 2.59
CA LEU A 201 8.20 -11.92 2.23
C LEU A 201 7.31 -11.75 3.48
N ARG A 202 7.56 -12.52 4.55
CA ARG A 202 6.85 -12.44 5.84
C ARG A 202 7.06 -11.11 6.57
N HIS A 203 8.02 -10.28 6.16
CA HIS A 203 8.13 -8.90 6.66
C HIS A 203 6.98 -8.00 6.20
N THR A 204 6.19 -8.41 5.20
CA THR A 204 4.98 -7.69 4.79
C THR A 204 3.86 -7.83 5.82
N ILE A 205 2.89 -6.91 5.79
CA ILE A 205 1.68 -6.98 6.63
C ILE A 205 0.63 -7.99 6.13
N CYS A 206 0.91 -8.72 5.03
CA CYS A 206 -0.06 -9.60 4.38
C CYS A 206 -0.59 -10.69 5.31
N ALA A 207 -1.78 -11.21 5.01
CA ALA A 207 -2.36 -12.30 5.81
C ALA A 207 -1.43 -13.53 5.76
N LYS A 208 -1.31 -14.27 6.87
CA LYS A 208 -0.42 -15.44 6.95
C LYS A 208 -0.76 -16.50 5.90
N THR A 209 -2.04 -16.61 5.54
CA THR A 209 -2.57 -17.53 4.51
C THR A 209 -2.58 -16.93 3.10
N SER A 210 -2.06 -15.71 2.92
CA SER A 210 -2.15 -15.03 1.63
C SER A 210 -1.39 -15.74 0.51
N ARG A 211 -1.88 -15.60 -0.73
CA ARG A 211 -1.22 -16.17 -1.91
C ARG A 211 0.15 -15.56 -2.14
N PHE A 212 0.33 -14.27 -1.81
CA PHE A 212 1.62 -13.61 -1.86
C PHE A 212 2.66 -14.32 -0.98
N LEU A 213 2.28 -14.85 0.19
CA LEU A 213 3.20 -15.56 1.09
C LEU A 213 3.29 -17.07 0.85
N ASN A 214 2.27 -17.70 0.26
CA ASN A 214 2.18 -19.17 0.14
C ASN A 214 1.93 -19.69 -1.29
N LEU A 215 2.43 -18.99 -2.32
CA LEU A 215 2.35 -19.45 -3.70
C LEU A 215 3.09 -20.78 -3.87
N LYS A 216 2.34 -21.85 -4.13
CA LYS A 216 2.91 -23.18 -4.41
C LYS A 216 3.30 -23.30 -5.89
N PHE A 217 4.49 -23.83 -6.15
CA PHE A 217 4.90 -24.23 -7.50
C PHE A 217 4.34 -25.63 -7.80
N SER A 218 3.21 -25.71 -8.50
CA SER A 218 2.74 -27.00 -9.01
C SER A 218 3.69 -27.45 -10.12
N SER A 219 4.65 -28.31 -9.79
CA SER A 219 5.68 -28.78 -10.72
C SER A 219 5.35 -30.14 -11.36
N SER A 220 4.23 -30.76 -11.00
CA SER A 220 3.86 -32.10 -11.46
C SER A 220 2.56 -32.09 -12.26
N SER A 221 2.66 -31.77 -13.55
CA SER A 221 1.69 -32.28 -14.54
C SER A 221 2.15 -33.63 -15.11
N THR A 222 2.97 -34.38 -14.36
CA THR A 222 3.47 -35.70 -14.75
C THR A 222 2.51 -36.82 -14.41
N ASP A 223 1.24 -36.50 -14.13
CA ASP A 223 0.17 -37.48 -14.24
C ASP A 223 0.09 -37.90 -15.71
N LYS A 224 0.86 -38.96 -15.99
CA LYS A 224 0.68 -39.85 -17.12
C LYS A 224 -0.67 -40.54 -16.91
N ASP A 225 -1.74 -39.79 -17.10
CA ASP A 225 -3.02 -40.38 -17.48
C ASP A 225 -2.85 -40.86 -18.92
N ASP A 226 -2.16 -41.99 -19.04
CA ASP A 226 -2.26 -42.92 -20.16
C ASP A 226 -3.71 -43.43 -20.17
N ASP A 227 -4.64 -42.65 -20.71
CA ASP A 227 -5.72 -43.14 -21.58
C ASP A 227 -6.72 -42.04 -22.00
N ASN A 228 -6.77 -41.81 -23.31
CA ASN A 228 -7.86 -41.22 -24.09
C ASN A 228 -8.07 -39.68 -24.14
N ASN A 229 -7.37 -39.10 -25.13
CA ASN A 229 -7.83 -38.17 -26.18
C ASN A 229 -8.63 -36.89 -25.82
N ASN A 230 -8.01 -35.77 -26.23
CA ASN A 230 -8.59 -34.44 -26.52
C ASN A 230 -8.83 -33.45 -25.36
N LYS A 231 -7.95 -33.39 -24.35
CA LYS A 231 -7.86 -32.18 -23.50
C LYS A 231 -6.98 -31.14 -24.21
N THR A 232 -7.61 -30.10 -24.74
CA THR A 232 -6.99 -29.01 -25.52
C THR A 232 -5.97 -28.23 -24.69
N SER A 233 -4.80 -27.94 -25.28
CA SER A 233 -3.64 -27.26 -24.66
C SER A 233 -3.85 -25.84 -24.11
N ALA A 234 -5.07 -25.29 -24.21
CA ALA A 234 -5.39 -23.94 -23.79
C ALA A 234 -5.44 -23.77 -22.25
N ASP A 235 -5.95 -24.77 -21.52
CA ASP A 235 -6.17 -24.66 -20.07
C ASP A 235 -4.87 -24.69 -19.25
N ALA A 236 -3.84 -25.42 -19.72
CA ALA A 236 -2.51 -25.40 -19.10
C ALA A 236 -1.84 -24.02 -19.22
N THR A 237 -2.21 -23.22 -20.23
CA THR A 237 -1.60 -21.90 -20.48
C THR A 237 -2.18 -20.82 -19.58
N ALA A 238 -3.48 -20.86 -19.28
CA ALA A 238 -4.15 -19.86 -18.43
C ALA A 238 -3.70 -19.94 -16.96
N ASN A 239 -3.57 -21.15 -16.40
CA ASN A 239 -3.06 -21.36 -15.04
C ASN A 239 -1.61 -20.89 -14.87
N ASN A 240 -0.83 -20.87 -15.96
CA ASN A 240 0.52 -20.33 -15.95
C ASN A 240 0.52 -18.80 -15.84
N GLN A 241 -0.43 -18.08 -16.44
CA GLN A 241 -0.40 -16.61 -16.44
C GLN A 241 -0.66 -16.01 -15.05
N ALA A 242 -1.64 -16.52 -14.30
CA ALA A 242 -1.89 -16.06 -12.92
C ALA A 242 -0.67 -16.34 -12.01
N THR A 243 -0.08 -17.53 -12.13
CA THR A 243 1.14 -17.90 -11.42
C THR A 243 2.31 -16.98 -11.77
N ILE A 244 2.53 -16.72 -13.06
CA ILE A 244 3.54 -15.78 -13.58
C ILE A 244 3.32 -14.38 -12.99
N ARG A 245 2.07 -13.91 -12.93
CA ARG A 245 1.70 -12.62 -12.33
C ARG A 245 2.01 -12.54 -10.84
N TYR A 246 1.75 -13.59 -10.05
CA TYR A 246 2.09 -13.57 -8.63
C TYR A 246 3.61 -13.69 -8.41
N LEU A 247 4.30 -14.48 -9.24
CA LEU A 247 5.75 -14.59 -9.22
C LEU A 247 6.43 -13.27 -9.61
N SER A 248 5.91 -12.54 -10.59
CA SER A 248 6.48 -11.24 -10.99
C SER A 248 6.42 -10.25 -9.83
N LEU A 249 5.31 -10.22 -9.08
CA LEU A 249 5.17 -9.39 -7.88
C LEU A 249 6.15 -9.78 -6.77
N ARG A 250 6.31 -11.09 -6.47
CA ARG A 250 7.33 -11.58 -5.52
C ARG A 250 8.73 -11.17 -5.95
N LEU A 251 9.05 -11.34 -7.23
CA LEU A 251 10.35 -10.97 -7.79
C LEU A 251 10.58 -9.46 -7.74
N LEU A 252 9.56 -8.64 -7.98
CA LEU A 252 9.63 -7.19 -7.81
C LEU A 252 9.94 -6.84 -6.35
N TYR A 253 9.21 -7.40 -5.39
CA TYR A 253 9.44 -7.18 -3.96
C TYR A 253 10.86 -7.58 -3.54
N LEU A 254 11.30 -8.78 -3.92
CA LEU A 254 12.66 -9.24 -3.63
C LEU A 254 13.72 -8.39 -4.32
N SER A 255 13.49 -7.93 -5.56
CA SER A 255 14.42 -7.05 -6.27
C SER A 255 14.56 -5.68 -5.60
N ILE A 256 13.46 -5.13 -5.04
CA ILE A 256 13.51 -3.93 -4.20
C ILE A 256 14.37 -4.19 -2.97
N HIS A 257 14.13 -5.31 -2.28
CA HIS A 257 14.92 -5.71 -1.12
C HIS A 257 16.41 -5.80 -1.45
N VAL A 258 16.78 -6.52 -2.51
CA VAL A 258 18.17 -6.63 -2.98
C VAL A 258 18.77 -5.26 -3.29
N HIS A 259 18.06 -4.42 -4.03
CA HIS A 259 18.53 -3.08 -4.37
C HIS A 259 18.88 -2.26 -3.12
N GLN A 260 18.01 -2.30 -2.11
CA GLN A 260 18.22 -1.55 -0.87
C GLN A 260 19.30 -2.15 0.04
N HIS A 261 19.60 -3.45 -0.05
CA HIS A 261 20.44 -4.15 0.93
C HIS A 261 21.84 -4.53 0.40
N ARG A 262 22.00 -4.74 -0.91
CA ARG A 262 23.23 -5.33 -1.50
C ARG A 262 24.51 -4.57 -1.17
N HIS A 263 24.43 -3.25 -0.96
CA HIS A 263 25.61 -2.43 -0.65
C HIS A 263 26.18 -2.69 0.76
N ALA A 264 25.41 -3.30 1.66
CA ALA A 264 25.87 -3.68 2.99
C ALA A 264 26.57 -5.05 3.04
N MET A 265 26.47 -5.88 1.99
CA MET A 265 26.93 -7.28 2.02
C MET A 265 28.40 -7.42 2.42
N LYS A 266 29.31 -6.67 1.79
CA LYS A 266 30.76 -6.75 2.08
C LYS A 266 31.08 -6.44 3.54
N GLU A 267 30.43 -5.42 4.08
CA GLU A 267 30.64 -5.00 5.47
C GLU A 267 30.00 -6.00 6.45
N ALA A 268 28.82 -6.53 6.13
CA ALA A 268 28.15 -7.57 6.91
C ALA A 268 28.97 -8.87 6.98
N GLU A 269 29.54 -9.34 5.87
CA GLU A 269 30.45 -10.50 5.85
C GLU A 269 31.66 -10.27 6.75
N TYR A 270 32.28 -9.09 6.64
CA TYR A 270 33.44 -8.72 7.45
C TYR A 270 33.11 -8.73 8.95
N ARG A 271 32.01 -8.08 9.35
CA ARG A 271 31.58 -8.01 10.77
C ARG A 271 31.26 -9.40 11.32
N LEU A 272 30.55 -10.24 10.56
CA LEU A 272 30.17 -11.60 11.00
C LEU A 272 31.37 -12.54 11.12
N ASN A 273 32.30 -12.51 10.16
CA ASN A 273 33.50 -13.33 10.21
C ASN A 273 34.41 -12.97 11.40
N ASN A 274 34.49 -11.68 11.74
CA ASN A 274 35.29 -11.22 12.89
C ASN A 274 34.64 -11.49 14.25
N ASN A 275 33.30 -11.54 14.32
CA ASN A 275 32.60 -11.92 15.55
C ASN A 275 32.89 -13.38 15.93
N ASN A 276 32.89 -14.30 14.95
CA ASN A 276 33.13 -15.72 15.20
C ASN A 276 34.57 -16.03 15.67
N ASN A 277 35.55 -15.22 15.27
CA ASN A 277 36.96 -15.49 15.53
C ASN A 277 37.51 -14.83 16.82
N ASN A 278 36.89 -13.74 17.31
CA ASN A 278 37.54 -12.84 18.29
C ASN A 278 36.69 -12.54 19.54
N ASN A 279 36.04 -13.53 20.15
CA ASN A 279 35.30 -13.39 21.43
C ASN A 279 34.36 -12.16 21.47
N ASN A 280 33.51 -11.95 20.45
CA ASN A 280 32.56 -10.82 20.39
C ASN A 280 33.20 -9.41 20.48
N LYS A 281 34.50 -9.27 20.17
CA LYS A 281 35.19 -7.96 20.23
C LYS A 281 34.53 -6.91 19.32
N CYS A 282 34.06 -7.29 18.13
CA CYS A 282 33.42 -6.35 17.21
C CYS A 282 32.06 -5.89 17.73
N GLU A 283 31.23 -6.82 18.21
CA GLU A 283 29.97 -6.47 18.88
C GLU A 283 30.17 -5.53 20.08
N ASN A 284 31.18 -5.77 20.91
CA ASN A 284 31.52 -4.87 22.03
C ASN A 284 31.93 -3.47 21.56
N GLU A 285 32.68 -3.37 20.46
CA GLU A 285 33.05 -2.08 19.86
C GLU A 285 31.85 -1.36 19.24
N MET A 286 30.94 -2.08 18.58
CA MET A 286 29.68 -1.54 18.09
C MET A 286 28.83 -1.00 19.24
N LYS A 287 28.64 -1.79 20.30
CA LYS A 287 27.90 -1.39 21.50
C LYS A 287 28.50 -0.16 22.17
N LYS A 288 29.84 -0.10 22.31
CA LYS A 288 30.56 1.07 22.86
C LYS A 288 30.31 2.34 22.03
N ARG A 289 30.03 2.21 20.74
CA ARG A 289 29.78 3.31 19.82
C ARG A 289 28.30 3.51 19.47
N ASN A 290 27.39 2.81 20.16
CA ASN A 290 25.96 2.84 19.91
C ASN A 290 25.57 2.48 18.45
N ILE A 291 26.31 1.57 17.83
CA ILE A 291 26.10 1.12 16.45
C ILE A 291 25.21 -0.12 16.46
N GLY A 292 24.12 -0.10 15.74
CA GLY A 292 23.24 -1.25 15.62
C GLY A 292 23.82 -2.35 14.77
N ARG A 293 23.35 -3.58 15.01
CA ARG A 293 23.67 -4.74 14.18
C ARG A 293 23.25 -4.57 12.71
N PHE A 294 22.28 -3.67 12.46
CA PHE A 294 21.76 -3.35 11.13
C PHE A 294 22.25 -2.01 10.56
N ASP A 295 23.25 -1.38 11.17
CA ASP A 295 23.76 -0.07 10.74
C ASP A 295 25.08 -0.24 9.98
N PHE A 296 25.04 -0.13 8.66
CA PHE A 296 26.17 -0.31 7.74
C PHE A 296 26.47 0.98 6.98
N GLU A 297 27.74 1.29 6.74
CA GLU A 297 28.14 2.57 6.15
C GLU A 297 27.98 2.60 4.62
N CYS A 298 28.10 1.44 3.97
CA CYS A 298 27.87 1.27 2.54
C CYS A 298 28.55 2.34 1.66
N GLN A 299 29.89 2.40 1.70
CA GLN A 299 30.68 3.44 1.03
C GLN A 299 30.35 3.66 -0.44
N ASP A 300 30.20 2.56 -1.19
CA ASP A 300 29.94 2.61 -2.62
C ASP A 300 28.48 2.98 -2.96
N ALA A 301 27.61 3.09 -1.95
CA ALA A 301 26.21 3.41 -2.16
C ALA A 301 25.98 4.90 -2.38
N LYS A 302 25.04 5.19 -3.28
CA LYS A 302 24.43 6.50 -3.47
C LYS A 302 23.04 6.48 -2.85
N PHE A 303 22.60 7.64 -2.36
CA PHE A 303 21.38 7.76 -1.58
C PHE A 303 20.43 8.80 -2.17
N LEU A 304 19.14 8.53 -2.00
CA LEU A 304 18.02 9.41 -2.26
C LEU A 304 17.21 9.53 -0.96
N ILE A 305 17.33 10.66 -0.30
CA ILE A 305 16.62 10.96 0.95
C ILE A 305 15.29 11.63 0.62
N VAL A 306 14.21 11.10 1.18
CA VAL A 306 12.85 11.61 0.98
C VAL A 306 12.16 11.82 2.32
N PRO A 307 11.78 13.05 2.68
CA PRO A 307 10.99 13.29 3.89
C PRO A 307 9.54 12.82 3.70
N LEU A 308 8.91 12.34 4.76
CA LEU A 308 7.47 12.12 4.80
C LEU A 308 6.76 13.40 5.19
N LYS A 309 5.58 13.63 4.58
CA LYS A 309 4.77 14.84 4.80
C LYS A 309 3.72 14.61 5.90
N PRO A 310 3.13 15.69 6.47
CA PRO A 310 2.00 15.58 7.38
C PRO A 310 0.72 15.25 6.59
N SER A 311 0.60 14.03 6.07
CA SER A 311 -0.64 13.53 5.49
C SER A 311 -0.94 12.10 5.94
N GLY A 312 -2.16 11.63 5.68
CA GLY A 312 -2.60 10.28 6.07
C GLY A 312 -1.73 9.17 5.48
N LEU A 313 -1.65 8.04 6.20
CA LEU A 313 -0.78 6.90 5.88
C LEU A 313 -0.93 6.44 4.42
N GLY A 314 -2.16 6.27 3.93
CA GLY A 314 -2.41 5.87 2.54
C GLY A 314 -1.80 6.82 1.51
N ALA A 315 -1.87 8.13 1.74
CA ALA A 315 -1.29 9.12 0.83
C ALA A 315 0.25 9.11 0.88
N GLN A 316 0.84 8.99 2.07
CA GLN A 316 2.30 8.86 2.22
C GLN A 316 2.84 7.64 1.48
N VAL A 317 2.23 6.48 1.69
CA VAL A 317 2.73 5.23 1.12
C VAL A 317 2.61 5.24 -0.40
N ARG A 318 1.42 5.60 -0.92
CA ARG A 318 1.13 5.53 -2.36
C ARG A 318 1.73 6.68 -3.15
N LEU A 319 1.71 7.91 -2.62
CA LEU A 319 2.07 9.11 -3.39
C LEU A 319 3.46 9.64 -3.07
N VAL A 320 4.11 9.14 -2.00
CA VAL A 320 5.47 9.54 -1.60
C VAL A 320 6.40 8.33 -1.62
N MET A 321 6.15 7.31 -0.80
CA MET A 321 7.09 6.21 -0.60
C MET A 321 7.26 5.34 -1.85
N ALA A 322 6.16 4.87 -2.43
CA ALA A 322 6.24 4.00 -3.60
C ALA A 322 6.91 4.68 -4.81
N PRO A 323 6.56 5.92 -5.20
CA PRO A 323 7.26 6.65 -6.25
C PRO A 323 8.73 6.94 -5.92
N ALA A 324 9.05 7.22 -4.65
CA ALA A 324 10.44 7.44 -4.22
C ALA A 324 11.28 6.18 -4.41
N LEU A 325 10.76 5.00 -4.04
CA LEU A 325 11.45 3.72 -4.26
C LEU A 325 11.67 3.43 -5.76
N MET A 326 10.69 3.72 -6.61
CA MET A 326 10.86 3.62 -8.07
C MET A 326 11.96 4.57 -8.58
N ALA A 327 11.97 5.83 -8.10
CA ALA A 327 12.98 6.81 -8.47
C ALA A 327 14.40 6.43 -7.99
N GLY A 328 14.49 5.83 -6.80
CA GLY A 328 15.74 5.27 -6.28
C GLY A 328 16.29 4.17 -7.19
N ILE A 329 15.46 3.19 -7.55
CA ILE A 329 15.87 2.10 -8.46
C ILE A 329 16.21 2.60 -9.86
N ALA A 330 15.45 3.57 -10.38
CA ALA A 330 15.72 4.20 -11.67
C ALA A 330 17.10 4.90 -11.69
N SER A 331 17.48 5.56 -10.60
CA SER A 331 18.73 6.30 -10.45
C SER A 331 19.89 5.51 -9.81
N ASP A 332 19.66 4.24 -9.46
CA ASP A 332 20.59 3.36 -8.73
C ASP A 332 21.03 3.94 -7.37
N ARG A 333 20.03 4.39 -6.59
CA ARG A 333 20.21 5.03 -5.28
C ARG A 333 19.35 4.37 -4.21
N ILE A 334 19.95 4.04 -3.08
CA ILE A 334 19.27 3.58 -1.87
C ILE A 334 18.32 4.68 -1.40
N VAL A 335 17.08 4.32 -1.07
CA VAL A 335 16.06 5.28 -0.63
C VAL A 335 15.96 5.24 0.87
N LEU A 336 16.10 6.41 1.50
CA LEU A 336 15.95 6.57 2.95
C LEU A 336 14.84 7.56 3.24
N PHE A 337 13.87 7.16 4.05
CA PHE A 337 12.81 8.06 4.52
C PHE A 337 13.23 8.68 5.85
N ILE A 338 13.71 9.92 5.80
CA ILE A 338 14.29 10.62 6.95
C ILE A 338 13.44 11.85 7.27
N ASN A 339 13.00 11.91 8.52
CA ASN A 339 12.36 13.05 9.17
C ASN A 339 13.08 13.30 10.50
N GLY A 340 12.84 14.45 11.13
CA GLY A 340 13.41 14.76 12.44
C GLY A 340 14.94 14.84 12.49
N SER A 341 15.62 14.96 11.35
CA SER A 341 17.08 15.14 11.31
C SER A 341 17.50 16.40 12.07
N PRO A 342 18.64 16.42 12.79
CA PRO A 342 19.15 17.64 13.39
C PRO A 342 19.66 18.66 12.34
N VAL A 343 20.04 18.17 11.16
CA VAL A 343 20.67 18.95 10.07
C VAL A 343 19.93 18.76 8.74
N GLY A 344 20.26 19.60 7.76
CA GLY A 344 19.65 19.58 6.43
C GLY A 344 18.50 20.58 6.27
N PRO A 345 17.80 20.55 5.12
CA PRO A 345 16.70 21.47 4.84
C PRO A 345 15.55 21.33 5.84
N LYS A 346 14.78 22.41 6.01
CA LYS A 346 13.69 22.50 7.00
C LYS A 346 12.75 21.28 6.96
N PHE A 347 12.33 20.86 5.78
CA PHE A 347 11.38 19.76 5.60
C PHE A 347 11.92 18.37 6.00
N ILE A 348 13.24 18.16 6.07
CA ILE A 348 13.84 16.93 6.62
C ILE A 348 13.91 17.01 8.15
N ARG A 349 14.14 18.20 8.69
CA ARG A 349 14.19 18.42 10.14
C ARG A 349 12.81 18.33 10.81
N GLU A 350 11.75 18.51 10.04
CA GLU A 350 10.38 18.35 10.50
C GLU A 350 10.08 16.88 10.85
N PRO A 351 9.48 16.61 12.03
CA PRO A 351 9.16 15.26 12.45
C PRO A 351 8.02 14.68 11.60
N TRP A 352 8.05 13.36 11.38
CA TRP A 352 6.91 12.71 10.76
C TRP A 352 5.74 12.70 11.75
N ILE A 353 4.56 13.16 11.34
CA ILE A 353 3.46 13.39 12.29
C ILE A 353 3.01 12.13 13.03
N LEU A 354 3.14 10.96 12.39
CA LEU A 354 2.79 9.64 12.91
C LEU A 354 3.92 9.00 13.74
N SER A 355 5.08 9.65 13.88
CA SER A 355 6.20 9.13 14.66
C SER A 355 6.07 9.48 16.16
N SER A 356 6.37 8.49 17.00
CA SER A 356 6.32 8.53 18.47
C SER A 356 7.70 8.51 19.13
N CYS A 357 8.66 7.84 18.51
CA CYS A 357 9.98 7.63 19.08
C CYS A 357 10.89 8.86 18.93
N THR A 358 12.04 8.85 19.60
CA THR A 358 13.00 9.98 19.61
C THR A 358 13.54 10.34 18.23
N ARG A 359 13.63 9.39 17.29
CA ARG A 359 14.02 9.66 15.89
C ARG A 359 13.04 10.55 15.16
N ARG A 360 11.76 10.46 15.52
CA ARG A 360 10.66 11.18 14.88
C ARG A 360 10.54 10.91 13.37
N ASP A 361 10.88 9.69 12.93
CA ASP A 361 10.77 9.23 11.55
C ASP A 361 9.94 7.93 11.45
N LYS A 362 9.84 7.35 10.24
CA LYS A 362 9.03 6.15 10.05
C LYS A 362 9.59 4.89 10.69
N GLN A 363 10.90 4.87 10.97
CA GLN A 363 11.52 3.73 11.66
C GLN A 363 11.04 3.63 13.11
N CYS A 364 10.23 4.58 13.63
CA CYS A 364 9.54 4.35 14.90
C CYS A 364 8.56 3.17 14.85
N PHE A 365 7.98 2.84 13.68
CA PHE A 365 6.98 1.78 13.54
C PHE A 365 7.35 0.72 12.50
N PHE A 366 8.00 1.13 11.42
CA PHE A 366 8.34 0.26 10.28
C PHE A 366 9.80 -0.21 10.34
N LEU A 367 10.10 -1.32 9.69
CA LEU A 367 11.48 -1.75 9.47
C LEU A 367 12.25 -0.71 8.64
N PRO A 368 13.58 -0.59 8.85
CA PRO A 368 14.43 0.20 7.97
C PRO A 368 14.31 -0.26 6.51
N ASP A 369 14.21 0.69 5.58
CA ASP A 369 14.23 0.37 4.13
C ASP A 369 15.55 -0.23 3.69
N SER A 370 16.63 0.17 4.34
CA SER A 370 17.98 -0.27 4.07
C SER A 370 18.81 -0.39 5.35
N PRO A 371 19.75 -1.35 5.40
CA PRO A 371 20.82 -1.40 6.39
C PRO A 371 21.80 -0.22 6.28
N CYS A 372 21.88 0.40 5.10
CA CYS A 372 22.84 1.46 4.81
C CYS A 372 22.46 2.78 5.48
N VAL A 373 23.46 3.49 5.98
CA VAL A 373 23.33 4.74 6.72
C VAL A 373 24.11 5.84 5.98
N VAL A 374 23.55 7.07 5.93
CA VAL A 374 24.27 8.28 5.47
C VAL A 374 25.11 8.87 6.61
N THR A 375 25.37 10.17 6.70
CA THR A 375 25.94 10.84 7.88
C THR A 375 25.26 12.20 8.07
N ASN A 376 25.32 12.82 9.25
CA ASN A 376 24.83 14.20 9.43
C ASN A 376 25.57 15.14 8.48
N ASP A 377 26.88 14.96 8.31
CA ASP A 377 27.69 15.75 7.40
C ASP A 377 27.29 15.52 5.93
N GLU A 378 26.94 14.29 5.56
CA GLU A 378 26.40 14.04 4.22
C GLU A 378 25.00 14.61 4.02
N ILE A 379 24.14 14.60 5.05
CA ILE A 379 22.81 15.22 4.98
C ILE A 379 22.93 16.75 4.89
N SER A 380 23.85 17.35 5.65
CA SER A 380 24.06 18.80 5.66
C SER A 380 24.61 19.31 4.32
N ASN A 381 25.44 18.49 3.66
CA ASN A 381 26.04 18.77 2.35
C ASN A 381 25.27 18.15 1.17
N ALA A 382 24.10 17.55 1.40
CA ALA A 382 23.35 16.87 0.34
C ALA A 382 22.77 17.85 -0.69
N THR A 383 22.85 17.48 -1.97
CA THR A 383 22.21 18.23 -3.06
C THR A 383 20.69 18.09 -2.98
N ILE A 384 19.98 19.21 -2.95
CA ILE A 384 18.52 19.24 -2.95
C ILE A 384 18.04 19.33 -4.40
N LEU A 385 17.24 18.36 -4.84
CA LEU A 385 16.69 18.36 -6.20
C LEU A 385 15.68 19.49 -6.38
N GLU A 386 15.87 20.25 -7.44
CA GLU A 386 14.88 21.22 -7.88
C GLU A 386 13.64 20.53 -8.48
N ASN A 387 12.55 21.28 -8.61
CA ASN A 387 11.32 20.79 -9.23
C ASN A 387 11.54 20.31 -10.68
N SER A 388 12.40 21.00 -11.44
CA SER A 388 12.78 20.66 -12.82
C SER A 388 13.54 19.34 -12.89
N GLU A 389 14.50 19.13 -11.99
CA GLU A 389 15.33 17.93 -11.88
C GLU A 389 14.54 16.73 -11.40
N ARG A 390 13.64 16.92 -10.42
CA ARG A 390 12.67 15.89 -10.00
C ARG A 390 11.78 15.46 -11.16
N ARG A 391 11.24 16.42 -11.93
CA ARG A 391 10.45 16.11 -13.14
C ARG A 391 11.28 15.37 -14.19
N LEU A 392 12.55 15.76 -14.36
CA LEU A 392 13.48 15.04 -15.25
C LEU A 392 13.66 13.60 -14.80
N LEU A 393 13.91 13.36 -13.50
CA LEU A 393 14.06 12.02 -12.92
C LEU A 393 12.83 11.14 -13.18
N PHE A 394 11.61 11.63 -12.95
CA PHE A 394 10.41 10.84 -13.25
C PHE A 394 10.12 10.69 -14.75
N ARG A 395 10.65 11.56 -15.61
CA ARG A 395 10.48 11.48 -17.07
C ARG A 395 11.48 10.52 -17.71
N THR A 396 12.75 10.57 -17.32
CA THR A 396 13.85 9.84 -17.98
C THR A 396 14.45 8.74 -17.11
N GLY A 397 14.16 8.75 -15.81
CA GLY A 397 14.82 7.89 -14.84
C GLY A 397 16.28 8.23 -14.57
N GLN A 398 16.72 9.43 -14.96
CA GLN A 398 18.09 9.89 -14.79
C GLN A 398 18.11 11.24 -14.08
N LEU A 399 19.09 11.42 -13.21
CA LEU A 399 19.44 12.73 -12.65
C LEU A 399 20.32 13.51 -13.64
N PRO A 400 20.41 14.85 -13.49
CA PRO A 400 21.41 15.64 -14.20
C PRO A 400 22.82 15.06 -14.03
N ASN A 401 23.64 15.13 -15.09
CA ASN A 401 24.96 14.48 -15.12
C ASN A 401 25.89 14.88 -13.97
N HIS A 402 25.82 16.13 -13.52
CA HIS A 402 26.64 16.62 -12.40
C HIS A 402 26.23 15.94 -11.08
N ILE A 403 24.93 15.85 -10.80
CA ILE A 403 24.38 15.15 -9.62
C ILE A 403 24.63 13.64 -9.71
N GLN A 404 24.36 13.03 -10.87
CA GLN A 404 24.49 11.58 -11.04
C GLN A 404 25.92 11.11 -10.79
N LYS A 405 26.94 11.89 -11.18
CA LYS A 405 28.34 11.52 -11.03
C LYS A 405 28.87 11.85 -9.65
N ASN A 406 28.68 13.08 -9.19
CA ASN A 406 29.43 13.65 -8.07
C ASN A 406 28.73 13.46 -6.73
N ASP A 407 27.39 13.43 -6.71
CA ASP A 407 26.66 13.55 -5.45
C ASP A 407 26.30 12.18 -4.92
N ARG A 408 26.92 11.82 -3.78
CA ARG A 408 26.61 10.59 -3.05
C ARG A 408 25.20 10.65 -2.47
N VAL A 409 24.83 11.77 -1.84
CA VAL A 409 23.53 11.96 -1.18
C VAL A 409 22.74 13.06 -1.87
N VAL A 410 21.50 12.72 -2.23
CA VAL A 410 20.55 13.63 -2.88
C VAL A 410 19.27 13.67 -2.06
N VAL A 411 18.73 14.85 -1.85
CA VAL A 411 17.47 15.09 -1.14
C VAL A 411 16.37 15.44 -2.14
N MET A 412 15.25 14.74 -2.08
CA MET A 412 14.11 14.97 -2.96
C MET A 412 12.85 15.26 -2.14
N ASP A 413 12.34 16.48 -2.25
CA ASP A 413 11.04 16.81 -1.69
C ASP A 413 9.90 16.37 -2.63
N MET A 414 8.96 15.57 -2.11
CA MET A 414 7.85 14.99 -2.87
C MET A 414 6.59 15.82 -2.70
N THR A 415 5.86 16.04 -3.80
CA THR A 415 4.64 16.87 -3.81
C THR A 415 3.39 16.16 -3.28
N GLY A 416 3.46 14.88 -2.92
CA GLY A 416 2.31 14.11 -2.44
C GLY A 416 1.21 13.92 -3.51
N ARG A 417 1.60 13.84 -4.79
CA ARG A 417 0.69 13.63 -5.93
C ARG A 417 1.15 12.43 -6.76
N PRO A 418 0.26 11.78 -7.53
CA PRO A 418 0.65 10.75 -8.47
C PRO A 418 1.84 11.21 -9.33
N GLN A 419 2.88 10.38 -9.41
CA GLN A 419 4.05 10.62 -10.24
C GLN A 419 4.04 9.65 -11.42
N ARG A 420 4.67 10.02 -12.52
CA ARG A 420 4.92 9.06 -13.61
C ARG A 420 5.96 8.03 -13.15
N THR A 421 5.83 6.80 -13.61
CA THR A 421 6.90 5.81 -13.46
C THR A 421 8.12 6.25 -14.27
N PRO A 422 9.34 6.28 -13.70
CA PRO A 422 10.54 6.58 -14.47
C PRO A 422 10.71 5.60 -15.63
N THR A 423 11.01 6.08 -16.84
CA THR A 423 11.02 5.28 -18.07
C THR A 423 12.02 4.11 -18.05
N ASN A 424 13.15 4.25 -17.35
CA ASN A 424 14.15 3.19 -17.22
C ASN A 424 13.89 2.23 -16.03
N PHE A 425 12.88 2.49 -15.18
CA PHE A 425 12.66 1.77 -13.92
C PHE A 425 12.47 0.27 -14.15
N ARG A 426 11.57 -0.09 -15.08
CA ARG A 426 11.25 -1.51 -15.39
C ARG A 426 12.50 -2.28 -15.84
N ASN A 427 13.28 -1.71 -16.76
CA ASN A 427 14.53 -2.30 -17.21
C ASN A 427 15.53 -2.50 -16.06
N ARG A 428 15.65 -1.51 -15.15
CA ARG A 428 16.54 -1.59 -13.99
C ARG A 428 16.12 -2.68 -13.02
N ILE A 429 14.85 -2.75 -12.65
CA ILE A 429 14.38 -3.75 -11.69
C ILE A 429 14.41 -5.17 -12.26
N THR A 430 14.09 -5.34 -13.55
CA THR A 430 14.26 -6.62 -14.27
C THR A 430 15.73 -7.04 -14.30
N LEU A 431 16.66 -6.10 -14.52
CA LEU A 431 18.10 -6.41 -14.49
C LEU A 431 18.52 -6.92 -13.11
N ILE A 432 18.07 -6.28 -12.04
CA ILE A 432 18.34 -6.71 -10.66
C ILE A 432 17.77 -8.12 -10.42
N ALA A 433 16.54 -8.39 -10.85
CA ALA A 433 15.93 -9.72 -10.75
C ALA A 433 16.76 -10.78 -11.50
N LYS A 434 17.18 -10.50 -12.74
CA LYS A 434 17.99 -11.45 -13.54
C LYS A 434 19.36 -11.66 -12.90
N GLU A 435 20.07 -10.59 -12.58
CA GLU A 435 21.47 -10.64 -12.15
C GLU A 435 21.67 -11.11 -10.72
N CYS A 436 20.81 -10.69 -9.79
CA CYS A 436 21.01 -10.94 -8.36
C CYS A 436 20.15 -12.07 -7.80
N ILE A 437 19.13 -12.54 -8.53
CA ILE A 437 18.21 -13.58 -8.05
C ILE A 437 18.24 -14.80 -8.97
N ILE A 438 17.89 -14.63 -10.25
CA ILE A 438 17.75 -15.77 -11.18
C ILE A 438 19.11 -16.35 -11.60
N ASN A 439 20.09 -15.50 -11.93
CA ASN A 439 21.40 -15.98 -12.37
C ASN A 439 22.14 -16.78 -11.29
N PRO A 440 22.18 -16.34 -10.01
CA PRO A 440 22.73 -17.14 -8.93
C PRO A 440 22.02 -18.49 -8.78
N LEU A 441 20.68 -18.50 -8.79
CA LEU A 441 19.90 -19.74 -8.75
C LEU A 441 20.25 -20.67 -9.92
N ARG A 442 20.25 -20.16 -11.15
CA ARG A 442 20.59 -20.91 -12.36
C ARG A 442 22.02 -21.48 -12.31
N LYS A 443 22.96 -20.75 -11.73
CA LYS A 443 24.35 -21.20 -11.56
C LYS A 443 24.44 -22.29 -10.51
N ALA A 444 23.74 -22.15 -9.39
CA ALA A 444 23.74 -23.11 -8.28
C ALA A 444 22.98 -24.39 -8.61
N ASN A 445 21.83 -24.27 -9.28
CA ASN A 445 20.96 -25.36 -9.70
C ASN A 445 20.38 -25.11 -11.10
N PRO A 446 21.10 -25.45 -12.18
CA PRO A 446 20.62 -25.26 -13.56
C PRO A 446 19.35 -26.04 -13.91
N LYS A 447 19.01 -27.08 -13.15
CA LYS A 447 17.84 -27.94 -13.37
C LYS A 447 16.66 -27.58 -12.44
N ASP A 448 16.72 -26.45 -11.76
CA ASP A 448 15.64 -26.02 -10.88
C ASP A 448 14.33 -25.88 -11.69
N PRO A 449 13.26 -26.63 -11.34
CA PRO A 449 12.04 -26.67 -12.13
C PRO A 449 11.30 -25.32 -12.16
N ARG A 450 11.65 -24.39 -11.26
CA ARG A 450 11.03 -23.05 -11.20
C ARG A 450 11.66 -22.06 -12.18
N LEU A 451 12.87 -22.31 -12.68
CA LEU A 451 13.60 -21.37 -13.54
C LEU A 451 12.80 -20.89 -14.77
N PRO A 452 12.08 -21.75 -15.52
CA PRO A 452 11.27 -21.30 -16.65
C PRO A 452 10.16 -20.31 -16.22
N LEU A 453 9.47 -20.60 -15.12
CA LEU A 453 8.42 -19.72 -14.58
C LEU A 453 9.00 -18.41 -14.07
N LEU A 454 10.14 -18.44 -13.38
CA LEU A 454 10.81 -17.23 -12.89
C LEU A 454 11.28 -16.34 -14.05
N LEU A 455 11.82 -16.94 -15.13
CA LEU A 455 12.20 -16.19 -16.33
C LEU A 455 10.99 -15.54 -17.00
N ALA A 456 9.89 -16.30 -17.16
CA ALA A 456 8.64 -15.77 -17.69
C ALA A 456 8.07 -14.64 -16.81
N ALA A 457 8.12 -14.79 -15.48
CA ALA A 457 7.71 -13.76 -14.53
C ALA A 457 8.57 -12.49 -14.61
N VAL A 458 9.88 -12.62 -14.85
CA VAL A 458 10.74 -11.44 -15.06
C VAL A 458 10.45 -10.75 -16.39
N ASP A 459 10.19 -11.50 -17.45
CA ASP A 459 9.83 -10.91 -18.73
C ASP A 459 8.43 -10.25 -18.64
N TYR A 460 7.53 -10.80 -17.82
CA TYR A 460 6.24 -10.19 -17.49
C TYR A 460 6.37 -8.81 -16.82
N ILE A 461 7.41 -8.57 -15.99
CA ILE A 461 7.67 -7.24 -15.38
C ILE A 461 7.85 -6.14 -16.45
N LEU A 462 8.38 -6.50 -17.62
CA LEU A 462 8.61 -5.54 -18.71
C LEU A 462 7.31 -5.19 -19.45
N GLN A 463 6.30 -6.07 -19.41
CA GLN A 463 5.03 -5.86 -20.10
C GLN A 463 4.26 -4.74 -19.40
N GLU A 464 3.92 -3.67 -20.13
CA GLU A 464 3.00 -2.66 -19.61
C GLU A 464 1.69 -3.36 -19.23
N ASP A 465 1.18 -3.00 -18.05
CA ASP A 465 -0.15 -3.45 -17.65
C ASP A 465 -1.10 -2.77 -18.63
N ASN A 466 -1.50 -3.50 -19.66
CA ASN A 466 -2.42 -3.00 -20.67
C ASN A 466 -3.76 -2.73 -19.98
N ASP A 467 -3.95 -1.50 -19.50
CA ASP A 467 -5.16 -0.99 -18.85
C ASP A 467 -6.39 -1.02 -19.78
N ASN A 468 -6.23 -1.40 -21.05
CA ASN A 468 -7.21 -1.21 -22.10
C ASN A 468 -8.48 -2.09 -21.99
N ASN A 469 -8.53 -3.04 -21.05
CA ASN A 469 -9.66 -3.99 -20.95
C ASN A 469 -10.39 -3.98 -19.59
N ASP A 470 -10.04 -3.08 -18.65
CA ASP A 470 -10.81 -2.95 -17.41
C ASP A 470 -11.96 -1.97 -17.68
N ASP A 471 -13.19 -2.48 -17.88
CA ASP A 471 -14.42 -1.69 -18.10
C ASP A 471 -14.79 -0.78 -16.91
N SER A 472 -13.95 -0.75 -15.87
CA SER A 472 -14.08 0.17 -14.75
C SER A 472 -14.11 1.63 -15.19
N LEU A 473 -15.12 2.34 -14.69
CA LEU A 473 -15.30 3.77 -14.91
C LEU A 473 -14.30 4.61 -14.09
N PHE A 474 -13.71 4.05 -13.03
CA PHE A 474 -12.84 4.72 -12.08
C PHE A 474 -11.38 4.22 -12.15
N TYR A 475 -10.57 5.01 -12.84
CA TYR A 475 -9.12 4.86 -12.85
C TYR A 475 -8.47 5.57 -11.67
N TYR A 476 -7.55 4.89 -10.99
CA TYR A 476 -6.64 5.52 -10.01
C TYR A 476 -5.19 5.11 -10.27
N TYR A 477 -4.25 6.01 -9.98
CA TYR A 477 -2.83 5.76 -10.17
C TYR A 477 -2.36 4.54 -9.39
N GLY A 478 -1.70 3.62 -10.09
CA GLY A 478 -1.14 2.40 -9.51
C GLY A 478 -2.07 1.19 -9.55
N ARG A 479 -3.36 1.35 -9.89
CA ARG A 479 -4.41 0.29 -9.82
C ARG A 479 -3.99 -1.05 -10.41
N ASN A 480 -3.39 -1.07 -11.60
CA ASN A 480 -2.96 -2.31 -12.25
C ASN A 480 -1.45 -2.50 -12.23
N PHE A 481 -0.71 -1.60 -11.58
CA PHE A 481 0.73 -1.55 -11.71
C PHE A 481 1.42 -2.37 -10.62
N GLN A 482 1.77 -3.62 -10.91
CA GLN A 482 2.34 -4.55 -9.92
C GLN A 482 3.58 -4.01 -9.21
N ALA A 483 4.43 -3.26 -9.93
CA ALA A 483 5.60 -2.68 -9.29
C ALA A 483 5.19 -1.63 -8.25
N HIS A 484 4.10 -0.89 -8.45
CA HIS A 484 3.54 -0.02 -7.43
C HIS A 484 3.17 -0.80 -6.17
N HIS A 485 2.42 -1.89 -6.34
CA HIS A 485 2.01 -2.75 -5.22
C HIS A 485 3.23 -3.32 -4.48
N ALA A 486 4.25 -3.81 -5.19
CA ALA A 486 5.49 -4.29 -4.57
C ALA A 486 6.20 -3.21 -3.75
N MET A 487 6.27 -1.96 -4.23
CA MET A 487 6.83 -0.85 -3.48
C MET A 487 6.01 -0.51 -2.23
N VAL A 488 4.68 -0.54 -2.35
CA VAL A 488 3.75 -0.37 -1.23
C VAL A 488 4.01 -1.43 -0.15
N PHE A 489 4.14 -2.71 -0.55
CA PHE A 489 4.37 -3.82 0.38
C PHE A 489 5.70 -3.65 1.10
N PHE A 490 6.75 -3.25 0.36
CA PHE A 490 8.08 -3.03 0.91
C PHE A 490 8.13 -1.83 1.87
N ALA A 491 7.46 -0.74 1.53
CA ALA A 491 7.44 0.48 2.34
C ALA A 491 6.69 0.31 3.68
N MET A 492 5.78 -0.67 3.73
CA MET A 492 4.83 -0.91 4.83
C MET A 492 5.22 -2.08 5.73
N ARG A 493 6.47 -2.54 5.69
CA ARG A 493 6.96 -3.64 6.55
C ARG A 493 6.98 -3.19 8.02
N PRO A 494 6.05 -3.63 8.88
CA PRO A 494 6.08 -3.25 10.29
C PRO A 494 7.34 -3.83 10.95
N ASN A 495 7.88 -3.16 11.97
CA ASN A 495 8.91 -3.79 12.79
C ASN A 495 8.35 -5.04 13.49
N PHE A 496 9.22 -5.95 13.91
CA PHE A 496 8.80 -7.26 14.43
C PHE A 496 7.86 -7.18 15.64
N HIS A 497 8.11 -6.23 16.54
CA HIS A 497 7.26 -5.98 17.70
C HIS A 497 5.83 -5.59 17.28
N PHE A 498 5.68 -4.61 16.37
CA PHE A 498 4.36 -4.22 15.89
C PHE A 498 3.72 -5.26 14.98
N ALA A 499 4.49 -5.98 14.17
CA ALA A 499 4.00 -7.09 13.36
C ALA A 499 3.31 -8.13 14.24
N GLN A 500 3.96 -8.52 15.35
CA GLN A 500 3.41 -9.45 16.31
C GLN A 500 2.19 -8.87 17.03
N ARG A 501 2.23 -7.61 17.48
CA ARG A 501 1.07 -6.97 18.12
C ARG A 501 -0.14 -6.93 17.18
N ILE A 502 0.06 -6.60 15.91
CA ILE A 502 -0.97 -6.64 14.89
C ILE A 502 -1.52 -8.07 14.78
N ASP A 503 -0.65 -9.08 14.62
CA ASP A 503 -1.07 -10.48 14.53
C ASP A 503 -1.84 -10.96 15.75
N ASN A 504 -1.40 -10.63 16.96
CA ASN A 504 -2.09 -10.99 18.19
C ASN A 504 -3.48 -10.33 18.26
N ILE A 505 -3.62 -9.08 17.81
CA ILE A 505 -4.92 -8.42 17.75
C ILE A 505 -5.82 -9.07 16.70
N ILE A 506 -5.28 -9.40 15.53
CA ILE A 506 -6.01 -10.15 14.49
C ILE A 506 -6.49 -11.48 15.06
N ASP A 507 -5.61 -12.23 15.72
CA ASP A 507 -5.92 -13.52 16.29
C ASP A 507 -7.03 -13.39 17.35
N HIS A 508 -6.95 -12.37 18.22
CA HIS A 508 -7.96 -12.10 19.22
C HIS A 508 -9.32 -11.68 18.64
N VAL A 509 -9.32 -10.75 17.68
CA VAL A 509 -10.54 -10.12 17.14
C VAL A 509 -11.24 -11.04 16.14
N ILE A 510 -10.48 -11.72 15.30
CA ILE A 510 -11.02 -12.56 14.22
C ILE A 510 -11.20 -14.01 14.70
N PHE A 511 -10.24 -14.60 15.42
CA PHE A 511 -10.24 -16.04 15.72
C PHE A 511 -10.63 -16.43 17.16
N GLU A 512 -10.36 -15.60 18.18
CA GLU A 512 -10.61 -15.98 19.60
C GLU A 512 -12.03 -15.70 20.12
N GLY A 513 -12.93 -15.18 19.29
CA GLY A 513 -14.32 -14.90 19.67
C GLY A 513 -15.17 -16.15 19.95
N ASN A 514 -15.06 -16.69 21.16
CA ASN A 514 -15.90 -17.70 21.84
C ASN A 514 -15.82 -19.15 21.33
N ASN A 515 -15.07 -19.97 22.08
CA ASN A 515 -14.96 -21.43 22.02
C ASN A 515 -14.57 -21.96 20.63
N SER A 516 -13.53 -22.78 20.59
CA SER A 516 -12.88 -23.38 19.40
C SER A 516 -13.77 -24.04 18.34
N GLN A 517 -15.09 -24.07 18.52
CA GLN A 517 -16.09 -24.54 17.57
C GLN A 517 -16.65 -23.44 16.63
N ASN A 518 -16.61 -22.15 16.99
CA ASN A 518 -17.12 -21.05 16.14
C ASN A 518 -16.00 -20.37 15.34
N ASN A 519 -15.34 -21.22 14.60
CA ASN A 519 -14.09 -20.98 13.90
C ASN A 519 -14.36 -19.99 12.75
N HIS A 520 -13.99 -18.71 12.91
CA HIS A 520 -14.26 -17.63 11.94
C HIS A 520 -13.85 -18.05 10.52
N ARG A 521 -14.81 -18.01 9.59
CA ARG A 521 -14.64 -18.47 8.22
C ARG A 521 -14.38 -17.28 7.31
N ILE A 522 -13.10 -17.06 7.03
CA ILE A 522 -12.57 -16.05 6.10
C ILE A 522 -13.28 -16.15 4.74
N ASP A 523 -13.60 -17.37 4.31
CA ASP A 523 -14.27 -17.67 3.04
C ASP A 523 -15.71 -17.10 2.95
N LEU A 524 -16.34 -16.82 4.10
CA LEU A 524 -17.67 -16.22 4.24
C LEU A 524 -17.61 -14.80 4.83
N ALA A 525 -16.46 -14.13 4.75
CA ALA A 525 -16.31 -12.79 5.29
C ALA A 525 -16.52 -11.70 4.23
N LEU A 526 -17.28 -10.67 4.57
CA LEU A 526 -17.50 -9.45 3.78
C LEU A 526 -16.78 -8.29 4.48
N GLY A 527 -15.89 -7.61 3.76
CA GLY A 527 -15.11 -6.49 4.24
C GLY A 527 -15.81 -5.17 3.97
N LEU A 528 -16.07 -4.42 5.03
CA LEU A 528 -16.74 -3.12 4.99
C LEU A 528 -15.89 -2.04 5.69
N PRO A 529 -14.80 -1.57 5.03
CA PRO A 529 -14.09 -0.38 5.47
C PRO A 529 -14.89 0.88 5.13
N ILE A 530 -15.32 1.62 6.15
CA ILE A 530 -16.04 2.89 6.02
C ILE A 530 -15.09 4.03 6.36
N ARG A 531 -14.88 4.95 5.41
CA ARG A 531 -14.19 6.22 5.66
C ARG A 531 -15.22 7.32 5.82
N ALA A 532 -15.24 7.92 7.01
CA ALA A 532 -16.13 8.97 7.48
C ALA A 532 -15.34 10.24 7.89
N SER A 533 -15.82 11.00 8.88
CA SER A 533 -15.15 12.18 9.47
C SER A 533 -14.76 13.29 8.47
N ASP A 534 -13.50 13.74 8.47
CA ASP A 534 -12.94 14.83 7.67
C ASP A 534 -13.01 14.59 6.15
N LYS A 535 -12.69 13.37 5.69
CA LYS A 535 -12.84 12.95 4.29
C LYS A 535 -14.25 13.19 3.79
N CYS A 536 -15.18 12.91 4.68
CA CYS A 536 -16.59 13.02 4.44
C CYS A 536 -17.00 14.48 4.21
N ILE A 537 -16.36 15.45 4.85
CA ILE A 537 -16.69 16.87 4.72
C ILE A 537 -16.10 17.45 3.43
N ASP A 538 -14.84 17.13 3.14
CA ASP A 538 -14.04 17.86 2.15
C ASP A 538 -13.77 17.08 0.85
N GLU A 539 -13.78 15.74 0.89
CA GLU A 539 -13.23 14.91 -0.20
C GLU A 539 -14.21 13.93 -0.84
N SER A 540 -15.25 13.46 -0.15
CA SER A 540 -16.23 12.52 -0.70
C SER A 540 -17.62 12.63 -0.07
N GLU A 541 -18.62 11.98 -0.67
CA GLU A 541 -19.95 11.80 -0.06
C GLU A 541 -19.89 10.89 1.19
N CYS A 542 -20.92 11.02 2.04
CA CYS A 542 -21.09 10.27 3.29
C CYS A 542 -22.39 9.48 3.25
N PRO A 543 -22.37 8.24 2.72
CA PRO A 543 -23.52 7.37 2.85
C PRO A 543 -23.84 7.10 4.32
N SER A 544 -25.12 6.90 4.63
CA SER A 544 -25.54 6.45 5.96
C SER A 544 -25.07 5.01 6.21
N PHE A 545 -25.02 4.60 7.47
CA PHE A 545 -24.73 3.20 7.82
C PHE A 545 -25.71 2.23 7.14
N GLU A 546 -27.00 2.56 7.13
CA GLU A 546 -28.05 1.84 6.38
C GLU A 546 -27.68 1.59 4.92
N THR A 547 -27.15 2.62 4.24
CA THR A 547 -26.74 2.52 2.83
C THR A 547 -25.60 1.51 2.65
N TYR A 548 -24.65 1.48 3.59
CA TYR A 548 -23.57 0.50 3.58
C TYR A 548 -24.06 -0.93 3.86
N ILE A 549 -25.09 -1.10 4.69
CA ILE A 549 -25.70 -2.40 4.94
C ILE A 549 -26.48 -2.90 3.72
N GLN A 550 -27.25 -2.03 3.06
CA GLN A 550 -27.91 -2.35 1.79
C GLN A 550 -26.89 -2.71 0.69
N LEU A 551 -25.71 -2.09 0.73
CA LEU A 551 -24.60 -2.45 -0.15
C LEU A 551 -24.05 -3.86 0.16
N MET A 552 -23.93 -4.24 1.44
CA MET A 552 -23.57 -5.60 1.82
C MET A 552 -24.59 -6.62 1.33
N GLN A 553 -25.89 -6.30 1.44
CA GLN A 553 -26.97 -7.10 0.86
C GLN A 553 -26.80 -7.25 -0.66
N SER A 554 -26.53 -6.15 -1.38
CA SER A 554 -26.31 -6.20 -2.83
C SER A 554 -25.10 -7.05 -3.23
N ILE A 555 -24.02 -7.04 -2.44
CA ILE A 555 -22.86 -7.91 -2.69
C ILE A 555 -23.20 -9.37 -2.43
N TRP A 556 -23.96 -9.65 -1.37
CA TRP A 556 -24.46 -10.99 -1.09
C TRP A 556 -25.29 -11.50 -2.25
N ASP A 557 -26.31 -10.75 -2.68
CA ASP A 557 -27.22 -11.14 -3.76
C ASP A 557 -26.47 -11.41 -5.08
N LYS A 558 -25.50 -10.55 -5.41
CA LYS A 558 -24.67 -10.73 -6.62
C LYS A 558 -23.83 -12.01 -6.58
N ASN A 559 -23.49 -12.51 -5.39
CA ASN A 559 -22.59 -13.65 -5.18
C ASN A 559 -23.25 -14.80 -4.41
N GLU A 560 -24.58 -14.83 -4.34
CA GLU A 560 -25.33 -15.69 -3.42
C GLU A 560 -25.00 -17.16 -3.65
N ASN A 561 -25.05 -17.62 -4.90
CA ASN A 561 -24.74 -19.01 -5.26
C ASN A 561 -23.34 -19.43 -4.80
N ASN A 562 -22.34 -18.58 -5.01
CA ASN A 562 -20.96 -18.87 -4.62
C ASN A 562 -20.82 -18.93 -3.10
N LEU A 563 -21.40 -17.96 -2.38
CA LEU A 563 -21.35 -17.90 -0.93
C LEU A 563 -22.13 -19.04 -0.27
N LEU A 564 -23.27 -19.44 -0.83
CA LEU A 564 -24.03 -20.60 -0.37
C LEU A 564 -23.29 -21.92 -0.61
N ASN A 565 -22.61 -22.06 -1.75
CA ASN A 565 -21.79 -23.24 -2.02
C ASN A 565 -20.63 -23.35 -1.02
N VAL A 566 -19.89 -22.25 -0.80
CA VAL A 566 -18.84 -22.19 0.23
C VAL A 566 -19.41 -22.50 1.61
N ARG A 567 -20.59 -21.97 1.96
CA ARG A 567 -21.26 -22.25 3.23
C ARG A 567 -21.57 -23.75 3.38
N ARG A 568 -22.11 -24.39 2.34
CA ARG A 568 -22.41 -25.83 2.33
C ARG A 568 -21.15 -26.69 2.45
N ASP A 569 -20.08 -26.33 1.76
CA ASP A 569 -18.80 -27.03 1.83
C ASP A 569 -18.20 -26.94 3.24
N ILE A 570 -18.28 -25.76 3.87
CA ILE A 570 -17.85 -25.57 5.26
C ILE A 570 -18.72 -26.38 6.22
N ALA A 571 -20.05 -26.35 6.05
CA ALA A 571 -21.00 -27.09 6.87
C ALA A 571 -20.69 -28.59 6.83
N THR A 572 -20.49 -29.12 5.62
CA THR A 572 -20.17 -30.52 5.37
C THR A 572 -18.82 -30.92 5.98
N SER A 573 -17.77 -30.13 5.73
CA SER A 573 -16.41 -30.41 6.23
C SER A 573 -16.27 -30.24 7.75
N SER A 574 -17.08 -29.35 8.36
CA SER A 574 -17.04 -29.10 9.82
C SER A 574 -18.06 -29.93 10.60
N ASN A 575 -18.95 -30.68 9.93
CA ASN A 575 -20.10 -31.35 10.54
C ASN A 575 -20.97 -30.39 11.38
N ILE A 576 -21.24 -29.20 10.83
CA ILE A 576 -22.07 -28.14 11.43
C ILE A 576 -23.28 -27.93 10.52
N GLU A 577 -24.46 -27.72 11.09
CA GLU A 577 -25.65 -27.41 10.29
C GLU A 577 -25.48 -26.08 9.55
N GLU A 578 -25.82 -26.04 8.26
CA GLU A 578 -25.56 -24.90 7.38
C GLU A 578 -26.14 -23.58 7.92
N HIS A 579 -27.32 -23.63 8.52
CA HIS A 579 -28.01 -22.45 9.06
C HIS A 579 -27.35 -21.86 10.32
N LEU A 580 -26.41 -22.58 10.95
CA LEU A 580 -25.63 -22.09 12.09
C LEU A 580 -24.40 -21.28 11.64
N LEU A 581 -24.07 -21.28 10.35
CA LEU A 581 -22.92 -20.56 9.81
C LEU A 581 -23.26 -19.10 9.48
N ASN A 582 -22.81 -18.21 10.35
CA ASN A 582 -22.92 -16.76 10.14
C ASN A 582 -21.86 -16.25 9.14
N THR A 583 -22.29 -15.43 8.19
CA THR A 583 -21.42 -14.58 7.36
C THR A 583 -20.82 -13.48 8.23
N SER A 584 -19.50 -13.30 8.19
CA SER A 584 -18.87 -12.26 9.01
C SER A 584 -18.78 -10.95 8.24
N ILE A 585 -19.27 -9.85 8.80
CA ILE A 585 -19.07 -8.50 8.25
C ILE A 585 -17.92 -7.85 9.02
N ILE A 586 -16.75 -7.77 8.40
CA ILE A 586 -15.55 -7.13 8.97
C ILE A 586 -15.70 -5.61 8.78
N LEU A 587 -16.20 -4.95 9.81
CA LEU A 587 -16.48 -3.52 9.83
C LEU A 587 -15.33 -2.75 10.48
N THR A 588 -14.74 -1.83 9.74
CA THR A 588 -13.72 -0.90 10.25
C THR A 588 -14.12 0.52 9.89
N SER A 589 -14.11 1.44 10.84
CA SER A 589 -14.50 2.83 10.65
C SER A 589 -13.81 3.71 11.67
N GLU A 590 -13.37 4.90 11.29
CA GLU A 590 -12.92 5.91 12.24
C GLU A 590 -14.06 6.78 12.79
N SER A 591 -15.33 6.48 12.52
CA SER A 591 -16.49 7.25 13.05
C SER A 591 -17.20 6.49 14.16
N SER A 592 -17.37 7.15 15.31
CA SER A 592 -18.15 6.57 16.43
C SER A 592 -19.64 6.46 16.09
N GLU A 593 -20.17 7.34 15.24
CA GLU A 593 -21.56 7.30 14.79
C GLU A 593 -21.87 6.01 14.01
N ILE A 594 -20.91 5.52 13.22
CA ILE A 594 -21.03 4.24 12.52
C ILE A 594 -21.12 3.08 13.51
N PHE A 595 -20.29 3.06 14.55
CA PHE A 595 -20.35 2.01 15.58
C PHE A 595 -21.63 2.10 16.42
N GLN A 596 -22.12 3.30 16.73
CA GLN A 596 -23.40 3.47 17.39
C GLN A 596 -24.56 2.97 16.52
N ALA A 597 -24.56 3.28 15.22
CA ALA A 597 -25.55 2.78 14.27
C ALA A 597 -25.52 1.25 14.16
N GLN A 598 -24.32 0.66 14.14
CA GLN A 598 -24.14 -0.79 14.20
C GLN A 598 -24.75 -1.40 15.48
N GLN A 599 -24.47 -0.83 16.66
CA GLN A 599 -25.05 -1.33 17.91
C GLN A 599 -26.58 -1.21 17.92
N ASN A 600 -27.12 -0.10 17.42
CA ASN A 600 -28.56 0.10 17.31
C ASN A 600 -29.21 -0.94 16.40
N MET A 601 -28.59 -1.27 15.26
CA MET A 601 -29.06 -2.33 14.37
C MET A 601 -29.08 -3.69 15.07
N ILE A 602 -28.03 -4.06 15.81
CA ILE A 602 -27.97 -5.32 16.58
C ILE A 602 -29.09 -5.37 17.63
N ILE A 603 -29.31 -4.29 18.37
CA ILE A 603 -30.37 -4.21 19.38
C ILE A 603 -31.76 -4.37 18.75
N GLN A 604 -32.00 -3.70 17.62
CA GLN A 604 -33.27 -3.79 16.90
C GLN A 604 -33.56 -5.22 16.44
N GLU A 605 -32.56 -5.91 15.87
CA GLU A 605 -32.73 -7.30 15.46
C GLU A 605 -33.00 -8.25 16.62
N GLN A 606 -32.30 -8.08 17.76
CA GLN A 606 -32.56 -8.88 18.96
C GLN A 606 -33.99 -8.67 19.49
N GLN A 607 -34.49 -7.44 19.45
CA GLN A 607 -35.87 -7.14 19.83
C GLN A 607 -36.88 -7.77 18.87
N GLN A 608 -36.61 -7.73 17.57
CA GLN A 608 -37.47 -8.36 16.56
C GLN A 608 -37.50 -9.89 16.71
N GLN A 609 -36.36 -10.52 17.00
CA GLN A 609 -36.27 -11.97 17.26
C GLN A 609 -37.07 -12.38 18.50
N GLN A 610 -37.09 -11.56 19.55
CA GLN A 610 -37.88 -11.83 20.76
C GLN A 610 -39.39 -11.67 20.54
N GLN A 611 -39.81 -10.80 19.61
CA GLN A 611 -41.22 -10.53 19.34
C GLN A 611 -41.83 -11.48 18.30
N SER A 612 -41.02 -11.99 17.36
CA SER A 612 -41.47 -12.84 16.26
C SER A 612 -41.54 -14.33 16.66
N ASN A 613 -42.49 -14.68 17.52
CA ASN A 613 -42.69 -16.09 17.92
C ASN A 613 -43.12 -17.03 16.76
N ASN A 614 -43.37 -16.55 15.53
CA ASN A 614 -43.72 -17.40 14.36
C ASN A 614 -43.84 -16.66 13.00
N ARG A 615 -43.27 -15.46 12.81
CA ARG A 615 -43.36 -14.74 11.52
C ARG A 615 -41.99 -14.42 10.98
N SER A 616 -41.82 -14.72 9.69
CA SER A 616 -40.69 -14.32 8.85
C SER A 616 -40.36 -12.85 9.13
N SER A 617 -39.24 -12.62 9.81
CA SER A 617 -38.79 -11.28 10.13
C SER A 617 -38.25 -10.62 8.86
N ASP A 618 -38.72 -9.40 8.58
CA ASP A 618 -38.13 -8.51 7.58
C ASP A 618 -36.74 -8.06 8.07
N ASN A 619 -35.79 -9.01 8.13
CA ASN A 619 -34.42 -8.73 8.51
C ASN A 619 -33.81 -7.80 7.45
N LEU A 620 -32.99 -6.84 7.89
CA LEU A 620 -32.32 -5.89 6.99
C LEU A 620 -31.35 -6.60 6.04
N LEU A 621 -30.79 -7.73 6.46
CA LEU A 621 -30.00 -8.64 5.65
C LEU A 621 -30.73 -9.99 5.50
N SER A 622 -30.74 -10.51 4.28
CA SER A 622 -31.36 -11.79 3.91
C SER A 622 -30.60 -13.02 4.41
N PHE A 623 -29.38 -12.84 4.93
CA PHE A 623 -28.48 -13.92 5.34
C PHE A 623 -28.08 -13.79 6.82
N PRO A 624 -27.82 -14.93 7.51
CA PRO A 624 -27.34 -14.89 8.88
C PRO A 624 -25.95 -14.27 8.93
N TYR A 625 -25.76 -13.31 9.84
CA TYR A 625 -24.54 -12.51 9.86
C TYR A 625 -24.07 -12.18 11.28
N LYS A 626 -22.80 -11.78 11.39
CA LYS A 626 -22.23 -11.20 12.61
C LYS A 626 -21.23 -10.09 12.24
N PHE A 627 -21.19 -9.03 13.03
CA PHE A 627 -20.14 -8.02 12.87
C PHE A 627 -18.85 -8.43 13.57
N VAL A 628 -17.72 -8.18 12.91
CA VAL A 628 -16.38 -8.27 13.47
C VAL A 628 -15.76 -6.88 13.38
N THR A 629 -15.47 -6.27 14.53
CA THR A 629 -14.95 -4.91 14.63
C THR A 629 -13.64 -4.87 15.39
N ASN A 630 -12.77 -3.93 15.04
CA ASN A 630 -11.52 -3.71 15.77
C ASN A 630 -11.82 -3.03 17.12
N LYS A 631 -11.84 -3.82 18.20
CA LYS A 631 -12.04 -3.29 19.57
C LYS A 631 -10.86 -2.43 20.07
N TYR A 632 -9.72 -2.48 19.39
CA TYR A 632 -8.51 -1.71 19.70
C TYR A 632 -8.39 -0.44 18.86
N ASP A 633 -9.47 -0.04 18.18
CA ASP A 633 -9.44 1.17 17.37
C ASP A 633 -9.50 2.44 18.23
N VAL A 634 -8.37 3.14 18.29
CA VAL A 634 -8.22 4.42 19.01
C VAL A 634 -8.56 5.66 18.17
N LEU A 635 -8.91 5.49 16.88
CA LEU A 635 -9.13 6.60 15.95
C LEU A 635 -10.58 7.10 15.88
N GLN A 636 -11.42 6.73 16.85
CA GLN A 636 -12.81 7.13 16.83
C GLN A 636 -12.94 8.66 16.79
N ASN A 637 -13.60 9.13 15.74
CA ASN A 637 -13.99 10.50 15.37
C ASN A 637 -12.96 11.39 14.66
N THR A 638 -11.76 10.91 14.31
CA THR A 638 -10.85 11.72 13.48
C THR A 638 -9.88 10.89 12.63
N GLY A 639 -9.83 11.20 11.34
CA GLY A 639 -8.80 10.73 10.42
C GLY A 639 -7.51 11.56 10.45
N ASP A 640 -7.47 12.63 11.24
CA ASP A 640 -6.34 13.54 11.39
C ASP A 640 -5.60 13.29 12.72
N PRO A 641 -4.41 12.66 12.71
CA PRO A 641 -3.60 12.44 13.90
C PRO A 641 -3.21 13.72 14.64
N ALA A 642 -3.19 14.87 13.94
CA ALA A 642 -2.88 16.16 14.54
C ALA A 642 -4.00 16.68 15.44
N ARG A 643 -5.25 16.24 15.21
CA ARG A 643 -6.45 16.67 15.92
C ARG A 643 -6.82 15.80 17.10
N LEU A 644 -6.15 14.65 17.25
CA LEU A 644 -6.31 13.83 18.43
C LEU A 644 -5.72 14.59 19.61
N ASN A 645 -6.59 15.24 20.38
CA ASN A 645 -6.31 15.42 21.80
C ASN A 645 -6.14 14.00 22.34
N LEU A 646 -4.89 13.61 22.54
CA LEU A 646 -4.54 12.21 22.81
C LEU A 646 -5.27 11.67 24.03
N THR A 647 -5.70 12.54 24.93
CA THR A 647 -6.50 12.21 26.11
C THR A 647 -7.95 11.92 25.73
N ASP A 648 -8.36 10.66 25.85
CA ASP A 648 -9.77 10.28 25.73
C ASP A 648 -10.61 10.72 26.95
N ALA A 649 -11.92 10.44 26.92
CA ALA A 649 -12.83 10.75 28.03
C ALA A 649 -12.47 10.05 29.35
N SER A 650 -11.63 9.01 29.30
CA SER A 650 -11.12 8.28 30.47
C SER A 650 -9.80 8.84 31.01
N GLY A 651 -9.23 9.85 30.34
CA GLY A 651 -7.95 10.43 30.73
C GLY A 651 -6.74 9.70 30.14
N ILE A 652 -6.93 8.66 29.33
CA ILE A 652 -5.84 7.86 28.76
C ILE A 652 -5.33 8.56 27.50
N THR A 653 -4.03 8.90 27.50
CA THR A 653 -3.37 9.46 26.32
C THR A 653 -3.00 8.36 25.33
N SER A 654 -3.78 8.18 24.26
CA SER A 654 -3.42 7.30 23.15
C SER A 654 -2.11 7.77 22.53
N SER A 655 -1.14 6.88 22.35
CA SER A 655 0.11 7.24 21.70
C SER A 655 -0.06 7.29 20.18
N LYS A 656 0.87 7.94 19.48
CA LYS A 656 0.92 7.88 18.00
C LYS A 656 1.17 6.46 17.47
N GLU A 657 1.77 5.59 18.29
CA GLU A 657 1.94 4.18 17.98
C GLU A 657 0.61 3.45 18.01
N ASP A 658 -0.26 3.77 18.97
CA ASP A 658 -1.59 3.16 19.07
C ASP A 658 -2.45 3.56 17.86
N ILE A 659 -2.31 4.79 17.37
CA ILE A 659 -2.95 5.25 16.13
C ILE A 659 -2.49 4.42 14.92
N LEU A 660 -1.17 4.27 14.73
CA LEU A 660 -0.63 3.48 13.63
C LEU A 660 -0.99 2.00 13.76
N LEU A 661 -0.94 1.46 14.98
CA LEU A 661 -1.32 0.09 15.30
C LEU A 661 -2.79 -0.16 14.99
N SER A 662 -3.69 0.74 15.41
CA SER A 662 -5.11 0.67 15.07
C SER A 662 -5.30 0.67 13.56
N ALA A 663 -4.74 1.66 12.85
CA ALA A 663 -4.89 1.77 11.41
C ALA A 663 -4.40 0.49 10.72
N LEU A 664 -3.18 0.05 10.98
CA LEU A 664 -2.62 -1.14 10.32
C LEU A 664 -3.35 -2.44 10.70
N THR A 665 -3.87 -2.53 11.92
CA THR A 665 -4.74 -3.65 12.31
C THR A 665 -6.03 -3.63 11.52
N SER A 666 -6.73 -2.49 11.46
CA SER A 666 -7.94 -2.32 10.67
C SER A 666 -7.69 -2.60 9.18
N LEU A 667 -6.54 -2.19 8.63
CA LEU A 667 -6.11 -2.56 7.29
C LEU A 667 -5.98 -4.08 7.13
N LYS A 668 -5.25 -4.73 8.03
CA LYS A 668 -4.98 -6.18 7.98
C LYS A 668 -6.24 -7.01 8.20
N MET A 669 -7.18 -6.57 9.04
CA MET A 669 -8.47 -7.22 9.22
C MET A 669 -9.22 -7.37 7.90
N GLN A 670 -9.16 -6.34 7.03
CA GLN A 670 -9.81 -6.39 5.72
C GLN A 670 -9.17 -7.40 4.76
N PHE A 671 -7.94 -7.85 5.01
CA PHE A 671 -7.32 -8.94 4.24
C PHE A 671 -7.97 -10.30 4.52
N TYR A 672 -8.78 -10.43 5.57
CA TYR A 672 -9.50 -11.66 5.91
C TYR A 672 -10.94 -11.68 5.40
N ALA A 673 -11.36 -10.67 4.64
CA ALA A 673 -12.60 -10.74 3.88
C ALA A 673 -12.39 -11.54 2.58
N LYS A 674 -13.45 -12.09 2.00
CA LYS A 674 -13.46 -12.61 0.62
C LYS A 674 -13.81 -11.52 -0.39
N TYR A 675 -14.79 -10.70 -0.05
CA TYR A 675 -15.25 -9.54 -0.82
C TYR A 675 -15.04 -8.30 0.02
N THR A 676 -14.36 -7.28 -0.49
CA THR A 676 -14.21 -5.99 0.20
C THR A 676 -14.73 -4.88 -0.69
N ILE A 677 -15.57 -4.00 -0.14
CA ILE A 677 -16.01 -2.79 -0.85
C ILE A 677 -15.56 -1.54 -0.11
N GLY A 678 -15.07 -0.56 -0.84
CA GLY A 678 -14.48 0.62 -0.23
C GLY A 678 -14.62 1.87 -1.09
N ASN A 679 -14.61 3.01 -0.41
CA ASN A 679 -14.58 4.33 -1.02
C ASN A 679 -13.19 4.64 -1.62
N CYS A 680 -13.04 4.60 -2.95
CA CYS A 680 -11.80 4.90 -3.66
C CYS A 680 -11.41 6.40 -3.67
N CYS A 681 -12.22 7.29 -3.12
CA CYS A 681 -11.76 8.63 -2.79
C CYS A 681 -10.80 8.64 -1.57
N SER A 682 -10.70 7.53 -0.85
CA SER A 682 -9.77 7.38 0.26
C SER A 682 -8.46 6.78 -0.22
N ASN A 683 -7.35 7.52 -0.13
CA ASN A 683 -6.01 6.96 -0.34
C ASN A 683 -5.72 5.77 0.59
N TYR A 684 -6.39 5.69 1.74
CA TYR A 684 -6.28 4.56 2.65
C TYR A 684 -7.00 3.31 2.12
N HIS A 685 -8.17 3.46 1.49
CA HIS A 685 -8.83 2.33 0.82
C HIS A 685 -8.13 1.94 -0.49
N LEU A 686 -7.59 2.91 -1.23
CA LEU A 686 -6.75 2.58 -2.37
C LEU A 686 -5.50 1.82 -1.95
N LEU A 687 -4.91 2.15 -0.79
CA LEU A 687 -3.81 1.38 -0.20
C LEU A 687 -4.25 -0.05 0.13
N LEU A 688 -5.43 -0.23 0.73
CA LEU A 688 -6.03 -1.54 0.97
C LEU A 688 -6.18 -2.33 -0.34
N PHE A 689 -6.66 -1.69 -1.41
CA PHE A 689 -6.86 -2.35 -2.70
C PHE A 689 -5.54 -2.73 -3.38
N ASP A 690 -4.49 -1.90 -3.24
CA ASP A 690 -3.15 -2.23 -3.70
C ASP A 690 -2.62 -3.53 -3.04
N PHE A 691 -2.98 -3.81 -1.77
CA PHE A 691 -2.68 -5.09 -1.10
C PHE A 691 -3.56 -6.24 -1.58
N LEU A 692 -4.88 -6.04 -1.63
CA LEU A 692 -5.83 -7.11 -1.92
C LEU A 692 -5.68 -7.65 -3.34
N LYS A 693 -5.55 -6.76 -4.32
CA LYS A 693 -5.55 -7.09 -5.75
C LYS A 693 -4.47 -8.09 -6.15
N ASP A 694 -3.33 -8.00 -5.49
CA ASP A 694 -2.11 -8.69 -5.87
C ASP A 694 -1.75 -9.80 -4.86
N GLY A 695 -2.73 -10.22 -4.06
CA GLY A 695 -2.72 -11.50 -3.36
C GLY A 695 -2.29 -11.46 -1.89
N CYS A 696 -2.35 -10.29 -1.23
CA CYS A 696 -2.14 -10.21 0.23
C CYS A 696 -3.40 -10.50 1.06
N GLY A 697 -4.57 -10.59 0.42
CA GLY A 697 -5.77 -11.18 1.01
C GLY A 697 -5.55 -12.64 1.37
N ALA A 698 -6.23 -13.12 2.42
CA ALA A 698 -6.20 -14.51 2.84
C ALA A 698 -6.63 -15.42 1.70
N ALA A 699 -5.85 -16.46 1.39
CA ALA A 699 -6.25 -17.43 0.39
C ALA A 699 -7.46 -18.22 0.92
N SER A 700 -8.46 -18.38 0.06
CA SER A 700 -9.58 -19.25 0.39
C SER A 700 -9.10 -20.69 0.49
N THR A 701 -9.49 -21.40 1.55
CA THR A 701 -9.09 -22.80 1.77
C THR A 701 -9.93 -23.79 0.96
N SER A 702 -11.00 -23.30 0.32
CA SER A 702 -11.93 -24.03 -0.52
C SER A 702 -11.29 -24.47 -1.84
N THR A 703 -10.35 -25.40 -1.74
CA THR A 703 -9.71 -26.10 -2.88
C THR A 703 -10.53 -27.29 -3.34
N THR A 704 -11.85 -27.28 -3.11
CA THR A 704 -12.77 -28.31 -3.62
C THR A 704 -12.72 -28.28 -5.14
N THR A 705 -11.81 -29.08 -5.65
CA THR A 705 -11.63 -29.44 -7.04
C THR A 705 -12.86 -30.26 -7.38
N THR A 706 -13.93 -29.58 -7.81
CA THR A 706 -14.96 -30.27 -8.57
C THR A 706 -14.25 -30.93 -9.74
N GLY A 707 -14.41 -32.25 -9.90
CA GLY A 707 -13.70 -33.06 -10.89
C GLY A 707 -13.96 -32.68 -12.35
N ASP A 708 -14.67 -31.57 -12.61
CA ASP A 708 -14.95 -31.02 -13.93
C ASP A 708 -13.86 -30.07 -14.44
N GLY A 709 -12.88 -29.69 -13.61
CA GLY A 709 -11.70 -28.93 -14.01
C GLY A 709 -11.99 -27.51 -14.54
N ARG A 710 -13.18 -26.95 -14.26
CA ARG A 710 -13.62 -25.64 -14.81
C ARG A 710 -13.63 -24.46 -13.83
N HIS A 711 -13.19 -24.62 -12.59
CA HIS A 711 -13.22 -23.54 -11.57
C HIS A 711 -11.83 -23.04 -11.12
N GLY A 712 -10.98 -22.62 -12.06
CA GLY A 712 -9.63 -22.12 -11.77
C GLY A 712 -9.51 -20.61 -11.41
N GLY A 713 -10.62 -19.85 -11.37
CA GLY A 713 -10.58 -18.38 -11.28
C GLY A 713 -11.02 -17.76 -9.96
N ASP A 714 -11.87 -18.43 -9.17
CA ASP A 714 -12.73 -17.74 -8.18
C ASP A 714 -12.14 -17.59 -6.78
N ASP A 715 -10.95 -18.11 -6.53
CA ASP A 715 -10.28 -17.99 -5.22
C ASP A 715 -9.70 -16.60 -4.94
N GLN A 716 -9.78 -15.66 -5.88
CA GLN A 716 -9.23 -14.32 -5.68
C GLN A 716 -10.07 -13.51 -4.69
N HIS A 717 -9.39 -12.64 -3.95
CA HIS A 717 -10.05 -11.61 -3.16
C HIS A 717 -10.70 -10.61 -4.12
N VAL A 718 -11.96 -10.27 -3.92
CA VAL A 718 -12.66 -9.32 -4.78
C VAL A 718 -12.74 -7.96 -4.10
N ALA A 719 -11.88 -7.04 -4.52
CA ALA A 719 -11.89 -5.65 -4.06
C ALA A 719 -12.71 -4.78 -5.02
N THR A 720 -13.80 -4.19 -4.52
CA THR A 720 -14.74 -3.39 -5.32
C THR A 720 -14.70 -1.93 -4.90
N CYS A 721 -14.64 -1.06 -5.89
CA CYS A 721 -14.68 0.38 -5.72
C CYS A 721 -16.13 0.88 -5.70
N MET A 722 -16.53 1.66 -4.68
CA MET A 722 -17.89 2.22 -4.66
C MET A 722 -18.16 3.17 -5.83
N GLN A 723 -17.12 3.82 -6.37
CA GLN A 723 -17.20 4.71 -7.53
C GLN A 723 -17.57 3.95 -8.81
N ASP A 724 -17.25 2.66 -8.86
CA ASP A 724 -17.53 1.75 -9.98
C ASP A 724 -18.81 0.94 -9.76
N HIS A 725 -19.57 1.20 -8.68
CA HIS A 725 -20.72 0.37 -8.39
C HIS A 725 -21.80 0.49 -9.49
N ASP A 726 -22.35 -0.66 -9.88
CA ASP A 726 -23.36 -0.79 -10.93
C ASP A 726 -24.64 -0.01 -10.55
N ASP A 727 -25.13 -0.24 -9.34
CA ASP A 727 -26.24 0.52 -8.76
C ASP A 727 -25.79 1.93 -8.33
N GLU A 728 -26.42 2.93 -8.92
CA GLU A 728 -26.14 4.34 -8.71
C GLU A 728 -26.37 4.83 -7.28
N ARG A 729 -27.21 4.15 -6.49
CA ARG A 729 -27.49 4.49 -5.08
C ARG A 729 -26.25 4.36 -4.21
N PHE A 730 -25.38 3.41 -4.55
CA PHE A 730 -24.15 3.13 -3.81
C PHE A 730 -22.93 3.86 -4.40
N ARG A 731 -23.10 4.57 -5.54
CA ARG A 731 -22.03 5.29 -6.21
C ARG A 731 -21.70 6.61 -5.52
N ILE A 732 -20.54 6.66 -4.87
CA ILE A 732 -20.00 7.85 -4.20
C ILE A 732 -19.27 8.76 -5.18
N CYS A 733 -19.49 10.07 -5.08
CA CYS A 733 -18.69 11.07 -5.78
C CYS A 733 -17.47 11.53 -4.97
N CYS A 734 -16.31 11.61 -5.62
CA CYS A 734 -15.12 12.25 -5.07
C CYS A 734 -15.10 13.75 -5.37
N GLY A 735 -14.39 14.53 -4.55
CA GLY A 735 -14.15 15.97 -4.74
C GLY A 735 -13.47 16.32 -6.08
N TRP A 736 -12.77 15.37 -6.69
CA TRP A 736 -12.16 15.53 -8.02
C TRP A 736 -12.95 14.87 -9.16
N THR A 737 -14.08 14.20 -8.87
CA THR A 737 -14.94 13.64 -9.92
C THR A 737 -15.68 14.78 -10.60
N LYS A 738 -15.62 14.83 -11.93
CA LYS A 738 -16.17 15.93 -12.75
C LYS A 738 -17.40 15.52 -13.58
N THR A 739 -18.02 14.38 -13.27
CA THR A 739 -19.28 14.01 -13.94
C THR A 739 -20.37 15.00 -13.54
N GLU A 740 -21.28 15.31 -14.46
CA GLU A 740 -22.37 16.26 -14.23
C GLU A 740 -23.18 15.92 -12.97
N LYS A 741 -23.48 14.63 -12.79
CA LYS A 741 -24.15 14.09 -11.60
C LYS A 741 -23.40 14.40 -10.29
N CYS A 742 -22.08 14.21 -10.28
CA CYS A 742 -21.26 14.47 -9.10
C CYS A 742 -21.10 15.97 -8.82
N LEU A 743 -21.06 16.80 -9.87
CA LEU A 743 -21.07 18.25 -9.71
C LEU A 743 -22.41 18.71 -9.12
N ALA A 744 -23.54 18.21 -9.63
CA ALA A 744 -24.87 18.53 -9.13
C ALA A 744 -25.05 18.15 -7.65
N LYS A 745 -24.70 16.90 -7.26
CA LYS A 745 -24.74 16.46 -5.86
C LYS A 745 -23.87 17.33 -4.94
N ARG A 746 -22.70 17.75 -5.40
CA ARG A 746 -21.81 18.63 -4.63
C ARG A 746 -22.42 20.03 -4.46
N SER A 747 -22.95 20.62 -5.52
CA SER A 747 -23.61 21.92 -5.46
C SER A 747 -24.82 21.91 -4.52
N GLU A 748 -25.63 20.85 -4.55
CA GLU A 748 -26.74 20.66 -3.60
C GLU A 748 -26.25 20.62 -2.15
N ARG A 749 -25.19 19.85 -1.90
CA ARG A 749 -24.58 19.75 -0.57
C ARG A 749 -24.00 21.07 -0.07
N GLU A 750 -23.28 21.80 -0.93
CA GLU A 750 -22.74 23.13 -0.61
C GLU A 750 -23.86 24.11 -0.28
N ALA A 751 -24.99 24.04 -0.98
CA ALA A 751 -26.17 24.83 -0.68
C ALA A 751 -26.78 24.47 0.68
N LEU A 752 -26.89 23.17 1.00
CA LEU A 752 -27.37 22.70 2.31
C LEU A 752 -26.46 23.13 3.46
N GLN A 753 -25.14 23.00 3.31
CA GLN A 753 -24.17 23.45 4.32
C GLN A 753 -24.22 24.97 4.52
N THR A 754 -24.41 25.73 3.44
CA THR A 754 -24.57 27.18 3.51
C THR A 754 -25.84 27.53 4.31
N LYS A 755 -26.95 26.85 4.02
CA LYS A 755 -28.21 27.02 4.75
C LYS A 755 -28.08 26.65 6.24
N GLU A 756 -27.40 25.56 6.56
CA GLU A 756 -27.16 25.14 7.95
C GLU A 756 -26.32 26.16 8.71
N LYS A 757 -25.24 26.67 8.10
CA LYS A 757 -24.42 27.74 8.68
C LYS A 757 -25.22 29.00 8.94
N GLN A 758 -26.09 29.38 8.00
CA GLN A 758 -27.01 30.51 8.17
C GLN A 758 -27.98 30.29 9.35
N LEU A 759 -28.60 29.11 9.44
CA LEU A 759 -29.48 28.77 10.57
C LEU A 759 -28.73 28.81 11.91
N LYS A 760 -27.54 28.23 11.99
CA LYS A 760 -26.70 28.30 13.21
C LYS A 760 -26.31 29.73 13.58
N SER A 761 -26.12 30.61 12.59
CA SER A 761 -25.84 32.03 12.83
C SER A 761 -27.06 32.83 13.27
N ILE A 762 -28.27 32.39 12.92
CA ILE A 762 -29.54 33.02 13.37
C ILE A 762 -29.86 32.58 14.80
N VAL A 763 -29.53 31.34 15.17
CA VAL A 763 -29.77 30.80 16.52
C VAL A 763 -28.80 31.37 17.56
N LYS A 764 -27.58 31.74 17.14
CA LYS A 764 -26.54 32.31 18.00
C LYS A 764 -26.70 33.82 18.12
#